data_AF-A0A498S8P8-F1
#
_entry.id   AF-A0A498S8P8-F1
#
_cell.length_a   1.000
_cell.length_b   1.000
_cell.length_c   1.000
_cell.angle_alpha   90.00
_cell.angle_beta   90.00
_cell.angle_gamma   90.00
#
_symmetry.space_group_name_H-M   'P 1'
#
loop_
_entity.id
_entity.type
_entity.pdbx_description
1 polymer ?
#
loop_
_entity_poly.entity_id
_entity_poly.type
_entity_poly.pdbx_seq_one_letter_code
_entity_poly.pdbx_strand_id
1 'polypeptide(L)'
;MSLFCSTSIILEKTKELGAGTGVCSIVLAALGADVVATDLSEGIKLLEQNIRENWETITRNEGSVKAEILDWNDPCDKPLSFDVVIMVDIIYYLRALEGLVRIILQLEATMIFCCYEVRDIGEPKIAQAKFFEMISPFFNICPVADKELDEILDSQSLEIASIKLENKIVDYRVESADILGEKIIIDVGKRKEGDKFNLTIIYNTGERCSALQFLKAEQTVTKKKPYLFSQCQHIHARSIVPCMDTPSVKQSYDAVVAVPSDLVCLMSAVTIGDPEEVGKLKKYSFKQSIRIPSYLLAIVVGLMEKRDLSSRCAVWAEPTVIDKAFYEFAETERMLKAAESLFGKYEWGRYDLVVLPSSFPFGGMENPCLTFVTPTLLAGDRSAVHVIAHEISHSWTGNLVSSANWEHFWLNEGFTTFLERKIIGKLEGEKQRQFEAQCGWEERLMSAVKEQFSDDDQFTKLIPNLQNRHPEDAYSSIPYEKGSAFLMILEQELGVSQFNEFLKKYIEKFAQKSIVTDDWKTFLYEYFSDKKNVLDSIDWNNWLHDAGIPKTKPQFDDTAIREVVALAEEWMNMSDSEIMNIDNSKYLSLSTLQKEKVLSHLRLTKKPLSHAKLARLDEVNQLSKTGNCDILSSWIQLCLKNYWEDIIPLAFDFVTQQGRIKYVQPIYRDLFLWSESAGRAIELFKKNAPSMHPITVSVVAKLIPK
;
A
#
# COMPACT_ATOMS: atom_id res chain seq x y z
N MET A 1 27.95 11.73 -4.35
CA MET A 1 28.42 12.11 -2.99
C MET A 1 28.88 10.92 -2.15
N SER A 2 28.24 9.74 -2.22
CA SER A 2 28.70 8.51 -1.53
C SER A 2 30.15 8.12 -1.85
N LEU A 3 30.61 8.33 -3.10
CA LEU A 3 32.00 8.07 -3.51
C LEU A 3 33.05 8.86 -2.71
N PHE A 4 32.77 10.12 -2.36
CA PHE A 4 33.75 10.99 -1.69
C PHE A 4 33.94 10.67 -0.20
N CYS A 5 32.97 10.01 0.44
CA CYS A 5 33.10 9.56 1.85
C CYS A 5 33.83 8.22 1.99
N SER A 6 33.93 7.42 0.93
CA SER A 6 34.49 6.06 0.95
C SER A 6 35.96 5.96 0.55
N THR A 7 36.51 7.02 -0.03
CA THR A 7 37.90 7.05 -0.49
C THR A 7 38.70 7.99 0.41
N SER A 8 39.84 7.52 0.90
CA SER A 8 40.84 8.33 1.61
C SER A 8 41.56 9.29 0.65
N ILE A 9 40.80 10.02 -0.17
CA ILE A 9 41.29 11.11 -1.00
C ILE A 9 41.27 12.34 -0.09
N ILE A 10 42.45 12.75 0.38
CA ILE A 10 42.62 14.05 1.00
C ILE A 10 42.45 15.06 -0.15
N LEU A 11 41.29 15.69 -0.24
CA LEU A 11 40.93 16.66 -1.29
C LEU A 11 41.66 17.99 -1.03
N GLU A 12 43.00 18.02 -1.10
CA GLU A 12 43.74 19.23 -0.73
C GLU A 12 43.46 20.39 -1.69
N LYS A 13 43.43 20.19 -3.03
CA LYS A 13 43.17 21.27 -3.99
C LYS A 13 42.24 20.86 -5.14
N THR A 14 41.01 21.39 -5.13
CA THR A 14 39.93 21.04 -6.06
C THR A 14 39.52 22.23 -6.94
N LYS A 15 39.19 21.97 -8.21
CA LYS A 15 38.57 22.96 -9.10
C LYS A 15 37.22 22.48 -9.62
N GLU A 16 36.17 23.27 -9.42
CA GLU A 16 34.85 23.02 -10.00
C GLU A 16 34.67 23.87 -11.26
N LEU A 17 34.27 23.24 -12.36
CA LEU A 17 33.94 23.89 -13.63
C LEU A 17 32.43 24.10 -13.73
N GLY A 18 31.98 25.34 -13.97
CA GLY A 18 30.56 25.68 -14.09
C GLY A 18 29.79 25.45 -12.79
N ALA A 19 30.25 26.07 -11.71
CA ALA A 19 29.76 25.81 -10.34
C ALA A 19 28.30 26.24 -10.10
N GLY A 20 27.72 27.08 -10.97
CA GLY A 20 26.35 27.57 -10.86
C GLY A 20 26.11 28.30 -9.55
N THR A 21 25.29 27.70 -8.68
CA THR A 21 25.02 28.23 -7.33
C THR A 21 26.14 27.93 -6.33
N GLY A 22 27.11 27.07 -6.68
CA GLY A 22 28.24 26.72 -5.82
C GLY A 22 27.96 25.66 -4.77
N VAL A 23 26.81 24.98 -4.80
CA VAL A 23 26.42 24.00 -3.79
C VAL A 23 27.47 22.90 -3.63
N CYS A 24 27.98 22.35 -4.74
CA CYS A 24 29.00 21.31 -4.72
C CYS A 24 30.31 21.84 -4.10
N SER A 25 30.82 22.98 -4.59
CA SER A 25 31.99 23.66 -4.02
C SER A 25 31.87 23.93 -2.52
N ILE A 26 30.72 24.43 -2.05
CA ILE A 26 30.48 24.72 -0.63
C ILE A 26 30.53 23.45 0.20
N VAL A 27 29.92 22.35 -0.28
CA VAL A 27 29.92 21.06 0.42
C VAL A 27 31.34 20.47 0.49
N LEU A 28 32.10 20.52 -0.60
CA LEU A 28 33.47 20.02 -0.63
C LEU A 28 34.38 20.81 0.32
N ALA A 29 34.24 22.14 0.32
CA ALA A 29 34.97 23.00 1.24
C ALA A 29 34.56 22.73 2.70
N ALA A 30 33.27 22.50 2.97
CA ALA A 30 32.81 22.09 4.30
C ALA A 30 33.35 20.71 4.75
N LEU A 31 33.80 19.87 3.80
CA LEU A 31 34.49 18.61 4.08
C LEU A 31 36.02 18.77 4.23
N GLY A 32 36.54 19.99 4.14
CA GLY A 32 37.96 20.32 4.36
C GLY A 32 38.79 20.54 3.09
N ALA A 33 38.17 20.66 1.91
CA ALA A 33 38.91 20.89 0.66
C ALA A 33 39.24 22.39 0.42
N ASP A 34 40.36 22.69 -0.28
CA ASP A 34 40.58 24.01 -0.90
C ASP A 34 39.99 24.03 -2.31
N VAL A 35 38.90 24.76 -2.50
CA VAL A 35 38.08 24.72 -3.72
C VAL A 35 38.18 26.02 -4.51
N VAL A 36 38.46 25.90 -5.80
CA VAL A 36 38.31 26.99 -6.78
C VAL A 36 37.04 26.74 -7.58
N ALA A 37 35.97 27.44 -7.22
CA ALA A 37 34.68 27.40 -7.90
C ALA A 37 34.71 28.34 -9.11
N THR A 38 34.42 27.85 -10.31
CA THR A 38 34.49 28.68 -11.52
C THR A 38 33.19 28.75 -12.29
N ASP A 39 32.88 29.93 -12.82
CA ASP A 39 31.71 30.17 -13.66
C ASP A 39 31.93 31.38 -14.59
N LEU A 40 30.99 31.64 -15.49
CA LEU A 40 30.93 32.85 -16.29
C LEU A 40 30.79 34.09 -15.40
N SER A 41 31.20 35.24 -15.95
CA SER A 41 31.23 36.52 -15.24
C SER A 41 29.88 36.88 -14.57
N GLU A 42 28.79 36.49 -15.21
CA GLU A 42 27.41 36.70 -14.78
C GLU A 42 27.05 35.86 -13.54
N GLY A 43 27.64 34.66 -13.41
CA GLY A 43 27.38 33.72 -12.31
C GLY A 43 28.20 34.02 -11.05
N ILE A 44 29.39 34.63 -11.18
CA ILE A 44 30.32 34.85 -10.07
C ILE A 44 29.71 35.64 -8.91
N LYS A 45 28.91 36.68 -9.18
CA LYS A 45 28.32 37.49 -8.11
C LYS A 45 27.41 36.68 -7.19
N LEU A 46 26.61 35.78 -7.77
CA LEU A 46 25.70 34.90 -7.03
C LEU A 46 26.49 33.82 -6.28
N LEU A 47 27.47 33.23 -6.95
CA LEU A 47 28.36 32.23 -6.36
C LEU A 47 29.09 32.78 -5.13
N GLU A 48 29.68 33.97 -5.22
CA GLU A 48 30.31 34.65 -4.08
C GLU A 48 29.33 34.95 -2.95
N GLN A 49 28.09 35.32 -3.28
CA GLN A 49 27.06 35.54 -2.27
C GLN A 49 26.76 34.24 -1.50
N ASN A 50 26.55 33.13 -2.22
CA ASN A 50 26.29 31.83 -1.60
C ASN A 50 27.47 31.34 -0.76
N ILE A 51 28.71 31.56 -1.22
CA ILE A 51 29.92 31.28 -0.44
C ILE A 51 29.93 32.08 0.87
N ARG A 52 29.66 33.39 0.81
CA ARG A 52 29.62 34.25 2.00
C ARG A 52 28.53 33.84 2.99
N GLU A 53 27.35 33.49 2.49
CA GLU A 53 26.22 33.05 3.32
C GLU A 53 26.48 31.71 4.03
N ASN A 54 27.41 30.88 3.51
CA ASN A 54 27.76 29.57 4.05
C ASN A 54 29.16 29.51 4.69
N TRP A 55 29.81 30.66 4.93
CA TRP A 55 31.22 30.72 5.33
C TRP A 55 31.55 30.01 6.66
N GLU A 56 30.62 30.05 7.62
CA GLU A 56 30.78 29.35 8.91
C GLU A 56 30.80 27.83 8.72
N THR A 57 29.96 27.30 7.83
CA THR A 57 29.92 25.87 7.48
C THR A 57 31.19 25.43 6.77
N ILE A 58 31.68 26.25 5.85
CA ILE A 58 32.89 25.99 5.06
C ILE A 58 34.13 25.87 5.97
N THR A 59 34.31 26.82 6.87
CA THR A 59 35.53 26.93 7.69
C THR A 59 35.58 25.95 8.86
N ARG A 60 34.49 25.24 9.14
CA ARG A 60 34.37 24.31 10.29
C ARG A 60 35.41 23.18 10.27
N ASN A 61 35.81 22.73 9.09
CA ASN A 61 36.78 21.64 8.90
C ASN A 61 38.05 22.12 8.15
N GLU A 62 38.44 23.39 8.34
CA GLU A 62 39.63 24.00 7.73
C GLU A 62 39.63 24.12 6.19
N GLY A 63 38.48 23.90 5.53
CA GLY A 63 38.37 24.07 4.08
C GLY A 63 38.23 25.53 3.64
N SER A 64 38.42 25.76 2.35
CA SER A 64 38.30 27.07 1.70
C SER A 64 37.59 26.97 0.36
N VAL A 65 36.92 28.06 -0.03
CA VAL A 65 36.36 28.18 -1.37
C VAL A 65 36.53 29.61 -1.87
N LYS A 66 36.98 29.75 -3.11
CA LYS A 66 37.00 31.03 -3.84
C LYS A 66 36.31 30.91 -5.18
N ALA A 67 35.68 31.99 -5.62
CA ALA A 67 35.06 32.10 -6.93
C ALA A 67 36.06 32.73 -7.93
N GLU A 68 36.17 32.18 -9.13
CA GLU A 68 36.97 32.74 -10.23
C GLU A 68 36.19 32.72 -11.54
N ILE A 69 36.32 33.80 -12.34
CA ILE A 69 35.72 33.86 -13.67
C ILE A 69 36.45 32.86 -14.58
N LEU A 70 35.69 32.04 -15.30
CA LEU A 70 36.20 31.16 -16.34
C LEU A 70 35.19 31.06 -17.50
N ASP A 71 35.52 31.71 -18.61
CA ASP A 71 34.83 31.48 -19.89
C ASP A 71 35.57 30.40 -20.67
N TRP A 72 34.86 29.33 -21.02
CA TRP A 72 35.47 28.22 -21.74
C TRP A 72 35.89 28.58 -23.16
N ASN A 73 35.32 29.62 -23.74
CA ASN A 73 35.67 30.09 -25.08
C ASN A 73 36.91 30.99 -25.11
N ASP A 74 37.38 31.45 -23.94
CA ASP A 74 38.57 32.29 -23.78
C ASP A 74 39.51 31.69 -22.72
N PRO A 75 40.17 30.56 -23.04
CA PRO A 75 40.97 29.82 -22.07
C PRO A 75 42.23 30.60 -21.66
N CYS A 76 42.57 30.56 -20.37
CA CYS A 76 43.75 31.23 -19.82
C CYS A 76 45.06 30.55 -20.28
N ASP A 77 46.10 31.35 -20.54
CA ASP A 77 47.43 30.87 -20.99
C ASP A 77 48.28 30.14 -19.93
N LYS A 78 47.77 29.95 -18.70
CA LYS A 78 48.56 29.35 -17.60
C LYS A 78 48.01 27.99 -17.17
N PRO A 79 48.80 26.89 -17.30
CA PRO A 79 48.45 25.63 -16.69
C PRO A 79 48.45 25.80 -15.16
N LEU A 80 47.40 25.28 -14.52
CA LEU A 80 47.27 25.22 -13.08
C LEU A 80 47.06 23.76 -12.68
N SER A 81 47.91 23.27 -11.78
CA SER A 81 47.80 21.93 -11.23
C SER A 81 46.80 21.92 -10.07
N PHE A 82 45.88 20.94 -10.13
CA PHE A 82 44.85 20.64 -9.14
C PHE A 82 44.87 19.13 -8.88
N ASP A 83 44.50 18.68 -7.68
CA ASP A 83 44.42 17.24 -7.41
C ASP A 83 43.19 16.66 -8.11
N VAL A 84 42.06 17.36 -8.01
CA VAL A 84 40.76 16.92 -8.52
C VAL A 84 40.07 18.05 -9.29
N VAL A 85 39.49 17.71 -10.44
CA VAL A 85 38.55 18.58 -11.16
C VAL A 85 37.15 17.98 -11.08
N ILE A 86 36.15 18.82 -10.84
CA ILE A 86 34.76 18.41 -10.71
C ILE A 86 33.91 19.15 -11.74
N MET A 87 33.04 18.40 -12.39
CA MET A 87 32.08 18.86 -13.38
C MET A 87 30.72 18.33 -13.01
N VAL A 88 29.76 19.21 -12.71
CA VAL A 88 28.40 18.81 -12.30
C VAL A 88 27.38 19.38 -13.28
N ASP A 89 26.79 18.50 -14.09
CA ASP A 89 25.71 18.78 -15.03
C ASP A 89 26.00 19.95 -16.01
N ILE A 90 27.24 20.04 -16.48
CA ILE A 90 27.70 21.14 -17.34
C ILE A 90 27.71 20.82 -18.85
N ILE A 91 27.25 19.63 -19.24
CA ILE A 91 27.33 19.12 -20.62
C ILE A 91 25.95 19.23 -21.28
N TYR A 92 25.58 20.43 -21.72
CA TYR A 92 24.24 20.71 -22.25
C TYR A 92 24.19 21.48 -23.58
N TYR A 93 25.18 22.31 -23.93
CA TYR A 93 25.18 23.06 -25.20
C TYR A 93 26.35 22.68 -26.11
N LEU A 94 26.08 22.40 -27.39
CA LEU A 94 27.11 22.05 -28.37
C LEU A 94 28.18 23.13 -28.53
N ARG A 95 27.75 24.40 -28.51
CA ARG A 95 28.64 25.56 -28.67
C ARG A 95 29.73 25.68 -27.60
N ALA A 96 29.54 25.05 -26.43
CA ALA A 96 30.44 25.17 -25.29
C ALA A 96 31.46 24.02 -25.21
N LEU A 97 31.29 22.96 -26.00
CA LEU A 97 32.07 21.72 -25.85
C LEU A 97 33.55 21.90 -26.23
N GLU A 98 33.84 22.61 -27.33
CA GLU A 98 35.24 22.81 -27.75
C GLU A 98 36.05 23.56 -26.70
N GLY A 99 35.47 24.63 -26.14
CA GLY A 99 36.07 25.37 -25.04
C GLY A 99 36.28 24.52 -23.80
N LEU A 100 35.25 23.78 -23.39
CA LEU A 100 35.28 22.91 -22.21
C LEU A 100 36.37 21.84 -22.33
N VAL A 101 36.45 21.16 -23.48
CA VAL A 101 37.47 20.14 -23.74
C VAL A 101 38.87 20.74 -23.73
N ARG A 102 39.07 21.92 -24.33
CA ARG A 102 40.37 22.62 -24.30
C ARG A 102 40.82 22.92 -22.87
N ILE A 103 39.92 23.43 -22.03
CA ILE A 103 40.22 23.70 -20.61
C ILE A 103 40.59 22.42 -19.89
N ILE A 104 39.81 21.36 -20.05
CA ILE A 104 40.07 20.06 -19.41
C ILE A 104 41.46 19.53 -19.78
N LEU A 105 41.89 19.70 -21.04
CA LEU A 105 43.22 19.28 -21.49
C LEU A 105 44.36 20.17 -20.97
N GLN A 106 44.09 21.40 -20.58
CA GLN A 106 45.09 22.33 -20.01
C GLN A 106 45.22 22.21 -18.49
N LEU A 107 44.22 21.63 -17.81
CA LEU A 107 44.24 21.40 -16.37
C LEU A 107 45.08 20.15 -16.07
N GLU A 108 46.18 20.32 -15.34
CA GLU A 108 47.02 19.22 -14.87
C GLU A 108 46.39 18.59 -13.61
N ALA A 109 45.35 17.77 -13.81
CA ALA A 109 44.60 17.10 -12.75
C ALA A 109 44.86 15.59 -12.69
N THR A 110 44.95 15.03 -11.48
CA THR A 110 45.13 13.58 -11.30
C THR A 110 43.83 12.80 -11.54
N MET A 111 42.69 13.43 -11.28
CA MET A 111 41.37 12.83 -11.46
C MET A 111 40.32 13.88 -11.84
N ILE A 112 39.38 13.51 -12.71
CA ILE A 112 38.25 14.35 -13.11
C ILE A 112 36.95 13.60 -12.81
N PHE A 113 36.10 14.16 -11.95
CA PHE A 113 34.76 13.65 -11.70
C PHE A 113 33.75 14.37 -12.60
N CYS A 114 33.09 13.62 -13.47
CA CYS A 114 32.04 14.11 -14.35
C CYS A 114 30.69 13.54 -13.89
N CYS A 115 29.94 14.30 -13.11
CA CYS A 115 28.58 13.97 -12.70
C CYS A 115 27.60 14.64 -13.68
N TYR A 116 26.71 13.89 -14.30
CA TYR A 116 25.78 14.43 -15.29
C TYR A 116 24.45 13.67 -15.25
N GLU A 117 23.36 14.36 -15.58
CA GLU A 117 22.07 13.71 -15.82
C GLU A 117 22.07 13.06 -17.21
N VAL A 118 21.62 11.82 -17.35
CA VAL A 118 21.52 11.16 -18.66
C VAL A 118 20.40 11.80 -19.47
N ARG A 119 20.73 12.49 -20.57
CA ARG A 119 19.74 13.19 -21.41
C ARG A 119 19.27 12.29 -22.54
N ASP A 120 17.96 12.19 -22.74
CA ASP A 120 17.32 11.28 -23.68
C ASP A 120 16.67 11.98 -24.89
N ILE A 121 16.53 13.32 -24.85
CA ILE A 121 15.93 14.16 -25.91
C ILE A 121 16.74 15.44 -26.21
N GLY A 122 16.58 15.98 -27.43
CA GLY A 122 17.05 17.32 -27.81
C GLY A 122 18.57 17.50 -28.00
N GLU A 123 19.00 18.77 -28.04
CA GLU A 123 20.42 19.16 -28.16
C GLU A 123 21.32 18.61 -27.03
N PRO A 124 20.89 18.55 -25.75
CA PRO A 124 21.74 18.05 -24.66
C PRO A 124 22.20 16.61 -24.84
N LYS A 125 21.34 15.72 -25.36
CA LYS A 125 21.72 14.33 -25.69
C LYS A 125 22.85 14.28 -26.73
N ILE A 126 22.76 15.12 -27.76
CA ILE A 126 23.78 15.21 -28.81
C ILE A 126 25.08 15.78 -28.22
N ALA A 127 24.97 16.82 -27.38
CA ALA A 127 26.11 17.44 -26.73
C ALA A 127 26.85 16.45 -25.81
N GLN A 128 26.13 15.62 -25.05
CA GLN A 128 26.72 14.57 -24.20
C GLN A 128 27.48 13.52 -25.02
N ALA A 129 26.85 12.98 -26.06
CA ALA A 129 27.50 12.00 -26.93
C ALA A 129 28.77 12.59 -27.58
N LYS A 130 28.69 13.83 -28.07
CA LYS A 130 29.82 14.54 -28.70
C LYS A 130 30.94 14.85 -27.72
N PHE A 131 30.60 15.24 -26.50
CA PHE A 131 31.58 15.50 -25.45
C PHE A 131 32.43 14.26 -25.14
N PHE A 132 31.78 13.12 -24.89
CA PHE A 132 32.49 11.86 -24.60
C PHE A 132 33.32 11.38 -25.79
N GLU A 133 32.84 11.57 -27.03
CA GLU A 133 33.63 11.33 -28.25
C GLU A 133 34.93 12.16 -28.24
N MET A 134 34.85 13.46 -27.93
CA MET A 134 35.99 14.40 -27.96
C MET A 134 37.04 14.14 -26.88
N ILE A 135 36.65 13.69 -25.68
CA ILE A 135 37.60 13.46 -24.57
C ILE A 135 38.21 12.05 -24.58
N SER A 136 37.52 11.07 -25.18
CA SER A 136 37.96 9.67 -25.19
C SER A 136 39.38 9.40 -25.74
N PRO A 137 39.95 10.18 -26.67
CA PRO A 137 41.33 9.99 -27.10
C PRO A 137 42.38 10.41 -26.06
N PHE A 138 42.00 11.23 -25.09
CA PHE A 138 42.92 11.86 -24.14
C PHE A 138 42.80 11.29 -22.72
N PHE A 139 41.64 10.74 -22.36
CA PHE A 139 41.34 10.26 -21.02
C PHE A 139 40.85 8.80 -21.02
N ASN A 140 41.24 8.04 -19.99
CA ASN A 140 40.61 6.76 -19.70
C ASN A 140 39.28 7.01 -18.98
N ILE A 141 38.17 6.78 -19.66
CA ILE A 141 36.82 7.00 -19.11
C ILE A 141 36.41 5.75 -18.32
N CYS A 142 36.24 5.90 -17.00
CA CYS A 142 35.71 4.86 -16.11
C CYS A 142 34.28 5.22 -15.69
N PRO A 143 33.24 4.62 -16.30
CA PRO A 143 31.86 4.85 -15.87
C PRO A 143 31.64 4.24 -14.49
N VAL A 144 31.24 5.07 -13.53
CA VAL A 144 30.67 4.58 -12.25
C VAL A 144 29.22 4.20 -12.56
N ALA A 145 28.93 2.91 -12.55
CA ALA A 145 27.56 2.43 -12.74
C ALA A 145 26.80 2.48 -11.41
N ASP A 146 25.48 2.66 -11.43
CA ASP A 146 24.63 2.68 -10.22
C ASP A 146 24.84 1.42 -9.34
N LYS A 147 25.26 0.31 -9.93
CA LYS A 147 25.66 -0.95 -9.27
C LYS A 147 26.97 -0.89 -8.45
N GLU A 148 27.70 0.22 -8.47
CA GLU A 148 28.81 0.49 -7.54
C GLU A 148 28.32 1.15 -6.23
N LEU A 149 27.00 1.26 -6.03
CA LEU A 149 26.36 1.55 -4.75
C LEU A 149 26.14 0.25 -3.96
N ASP A 150 26.37 0.28 -2.64
CA ASP A 150 26.18 -0.86 -1.73
C ASP A 150 24.78 -1.50 -1.88
N GLU A 151 24.67 -2.82 -1.67
CA GLU A 151 23.36 -3.49 -1.65
C GLU A 151 22.59 -3.08 -0.39
N ILE A 152 21.34 -2.63 -0.58
CA ILE A 152 20.49 -2.09 0.48
C ILE A 152 19.28 -3.00 0.69
N LEU A 153 19.11 -3.50 1.91
CA LEU A 153 17.89 -4.14 2.36
C LEU A 153 17.14 -3.22 3.32
N ASP A 154 15.81 -3.26 3.27
CA ASP A 154 14.95 -2.61 4.26
C ASP A 154 14.92 -3.43 5.56
N SER A 155 14.88 -2.72 6.67
CA SER A 155 14.68 -3.24 8.02
C SER A 155 13.78 -2.30 8.82
N GLN A 156 13.05 -2.85 9.79
CA GLN A 156 12.38 -2.09 10.83
C GLN A 156 12.55 -2.80 12.16
N SER A 157 13.49 -2.31 12.98
CA SER A 157 13.73 -2.83 14.32
C SER A 157 14.12 -4.32 14.32
N LEU A 158 14.92 -4.75 13.34
CA LEU A 158 15.48 -6.11 13.35
C LEU A 158 16.82 -6.14 14.09
N GLU A 159 17.01 -7.17 14.90
CA GLU A 159 18.28 -7.42 15.59
C GLU A 159 19.14 -8.33 14.73
N ILE A 160 20.03 -7.76 13.91
CA ILE A 160 20.93 -8.53 13.05
C ILE A 160 22.09 -9.09 13.89
N ALA A 161 22.23 -10.42 13.90
CA ALA A 161 23.31 -11.11 14.60
C ALA A 161 24.54 -11.34 13.72
N SER A 162 24.35 -11.72 12.46
CA SER A 162 25.44 -11.82 11.47
C SER A 162 24.91 -11.86 10.05
N ILE A 163 25.70 -11.35 9.11
CA ILE A 163 25.47 -11.48 7.68
C ILE A 163 26.61 -12.30 7.08
N LYS A 164 26.28 -13.29 6.25
CA LYS A 164 27.26 -14.10 5.51
C LYS A 164 27.02 -14.01 4.02
N LEU A 165 28.06 -13.69 3.27
CA LEU A 165 28.11 -13.75 1.82
C LEU A 165 28.88 -15.00 1.39
N GLU A 166 28.24 -15.93 0.69
CA GLU A 166 28.84 -17.22 0.30
C GLU A 166 29.54 -17.94 1.48
N ASN A 167 28.86 -17.99 2.63
CA ASN A 167 29.32 -18.56 3.90
C ASN A 167 30.44 -17.78 4.63
N LYS A 168 30.93 -16.66 4.09
CA LYS A 168 31.90 -15.80 4.77
C LYS A 168 31.17 -14.67 5.47
N ILE A 169 31.49 -14.44 6.74
CA ILE A 169 30.96 -13.30 7.49
C ILE A 169 31.45 -12.02 6.80
N VAL A 170 30.55 -11.07 6.59
CA VAL A 170 30.83 -9.76 6.01
C VAL A 170 30.37 -8.67 6.98
N ASP A 171 31.04 -7.53 6.92
CA ASP A 171 30.63 -6.34 7.65
C ASP A 171 29.37 -5.74 7.03
N TYR A 172 28.56 -5.11 7.87
CA TYR A 172 27.37 -4.39 7.47
C TYR A 172 27.20 -3.16 8.36
N ARG A 173 26.44 -2.18 7.86
CA ARG A 173 26.03 -1.01 8.64
C ARG A 173 24.53 -0.84 8.56
N VAL A 174 23.95 -0.32 9.63
CA VAL A 174 22.52 0.01 9.70
C VAL A 174 22.42 1.51 9.83
N GLU A 175 21.66 2.15 8.94
CA GLU A 175 21.45 3.59 8.92
C GLU A 175 19.95 3.90 8.96
N SER A 176 19.58 5.08 9.46
CA SER A 176 18.18 5.55 9.43
C SER A 176 17.73 5.76 7.98
N ALA A 177 16.49 5.37 7.69
CA ALA A 177 15.70 5.73 6.52
C ALA A 177 14.47 6.57 6.92
N ASP A 178 14.56 7.24 8.08
CA ASP A 178 13.53 8.11 8.67
C ASP A 178 12.18 7.41 8.80
N ILE A 179 11.15 7.91 8.11
CA ILE A 179 9.79 7.36 8.16
C ILE A 179 9.67 5.96 7.54
N LEU A 180 10.67 5.52 6.77
CA LEU A 180 10.71 4.20 6.12
C LEU A 180 11.46 3.15 6.95
N GLY A 181 12.00 3.53 8.11
CA GLY A 181 12.67 2.62 9.03
C GLY A 181 14.19 2.69 8.93
N GLU A 182 14.82 1.56 8.65
CA GLU A 182 16.26 1.39 8.63
C GLU A 182 16.71 0.77 7.30
N LYS A 183 17.89 1.15 6.83
CA LYS A 183 18.57 0.49 5.70
C LYS A 183 19.76 -0.31 6.20
N ILE A 184 19.78 -1.61 5.87
CA ILE A 184 20.91 -2.50 6.08
C ILE A 184 21.77 -2.45 4.83
N ILE A 185 22.99 -1.96 5.00
CA ILE A 185 23.93 -1.75 3.91
C ILE A 185 25.05 -2.79 4.01
N ILE A 186 25.25 -3.54 2.93
CA ILE A 186 26.13 -4.70 2.88
C ILE A 186 27.15 -4.51 1.75
N ASP A 187 28.44 -4.59 2.07
CA ASP A 187 29.48 -4.65 1.04
C ASP A 187 29.51 -6.06 0.43
N VAL A 188 28.96 -6.18 -0.78
CA VAL A 188 28.96 -7.43 -1.54
C VAL A 188 30.15 -7.54 -2.51
N GLY A 189 31.04 -6.56 -2.52
CA GLY A 189 32.13 -6.39 -3.47
C GLY A 189 31.64 -6.08 -4.89
N LYS A 190 32.57 -5.95 -5.84
CA LYS A 190 32.23 -5.69 -7.25
C LYS A 190 31.47 -6.88 -7.87
N ARG A 191 30.28 -6.62 -8.41
CA ARG A 191 29.44 -7.60 -9.11
C ARG A 191 29.14 -7.18 -10.54
N LYS A 192 28.97 -8.16 -11.42
CA LYS A 192 28.51 -7.98 -12.80
C LYS A 192 27.01 -8.18 -12.89
N GLU A 193 26.41 -7.59 -13.92
CA GLU A 193 25.00 -7.82 -14.21
C GLU A 193 24.74 -9.31 -14.45
N GLY A 194 23.71 -9.85 -13.79
CA GLY A 194 23.37 -11.26 -13.84
C GLY A 194 24.14 -12.16 -12.86
N ASP A 195 25.12 -11.63 -12.12
CA ASP A 195 25.77 -12.39 -11.04
C ASP A 195 24.74 -12.76 -9.97
N LYS A 196 24.82 -14.00 -9.49
CA LYS A 196 24.01 -14.51 -8.37
C LYS A 196 24.92 -14.81 -7.20
N PHE A 197 24.48 -14.46 -6.01
CA PHE A 197 25.18 -14.79 -4.77
C PHE A 197 24.19 -15.13 -3.67
N ASN A 198 24.67 -15.87 -2.67
CA ASN A 198 23.90 -16.24 -1.50
C ASN A 198 24.24 -15.33 -0.32
N LEU A 199 23.20 -14.69 0.21
CA LEU A 199 23.24 -13.95 1.46
C LEU A 199 22.51 -14.76 2.53
N THR A 200 23.17 -15.02 3.65
CA THR A 200 22.55 -15.64 4.83
C THR A 200 22.56 -14.63 5.96
N ILE A 201 21.38 -14.26 6.44
CA ILE A 201 21.21 -13.30 7.53
C ILE A 201 20.65 -14.05 8.73
N ILE A 202 21.35 -13.96 9.86
CA ILE A 202 20.88 -14.46 11.15
C ILE A 202 20.37 -13.26 11.93
N TYR A 203 19.11 -13.27 12.33
CA TYR A 203 18.45 -12.12 12.97
C TYR A 203 17.33 -12.55 13.91
N ASN A 204 16.87 -11.63 14.75
CA ASN A 204 15.62 -11.71 15.49
C ASN A 204 14.71 -10.53 15.13
N THR A 205 13.40 -10.71 15.22
CA THR A 205 12.45 -9.59 15.24
C THR A 205 12.64 -8.80 16.53
N GLY A 206 12.78 -7.47 16.47
CA GLY A 206 12.95 -6.66 17.68
C GLY A 206 11.65 -6.33 18.40
N GLU A 207 11.77 -5.65 19.54
CA GLU A 207 10.64 -5.35 20.45
C GLU A 207 9.54 -4.48 19.83
N ARG A 208 9.85 -3.73 18.76
CA ARG A 208 8.92 -2.84 18.05
C ARG A 208 8.47 -3.41 16.70
N CYS A 209 8.44 -4.74 16.57
CA CYS A 209 7.97 -5.39 15.36
C CYS A 209 6.56 -4.89 14.99
N SER A 210 6.44 -4.23 13.83
CA SER A 210 5.17 -3.64 13.39
C SER A 210 4.28 -4.63 12.66
N ALA A 211 4.85 -5.72 12.16
CA ALA A 211 4.17 -6.68 11.30
C ALA A 211 3.50 -7.81 12.05
N LEU A 212 3.93 -8.11 13.28
CA LEU A 212 3.49 -9.28 14.04
C LEU A 212 2.64 -8.85 15.22
N GLN A 213 1.45 -9.45 15.35
CA GLN A 213 0.67 -9.33 16.58
C GLN A 213 0.75 -10.63 17.37
N PHE A 214 1.34 -10.56 18.57
CA PHE A 214 1.31 -11.63 19.56
C PHE A 214 0.13 -11.43 20.50
N LEU A 215 -0.75 -12.42 20.56
CA LEU A 215 -1.88 -12.48 21.46
C LEU A 215 -1.61 -13.47 22.58
N LYS A 216 -1.83 -13.03 23.82
CA LYS A 216 -1.85 -13.92 24.98
C LYS A 216 -3.05 -14.86 24.90
N ALA A 217 -3.03 -15.92 25.69
CA ALA A 217 -4.13 -16.88 25.73
C ALA A 217 -5.46 -16.19 26.02
N GLU A 218 -5.52 -15.23 26.94
CA GLU A 218 -6.75 -14.55 27.34
C GLU A 218 -7.39 -13.71 26.20
N GLN A 219 -6.62 -13.40 25.17
CA GLN A 219 -7.06 -12.64 23.99
C GLN A 219 -7.56 -13.55 22.86
N THR A 220 -7.41 -14.88 22.97
CA THR A 220 -7.93 -15.85 22.00
C THR A 220 -9.34 -16.29 22.37
N VAL A 221 -10.12 -16.75 21.40
CA VAL A 221 -11.52 -17.13 21.63
C VAL A 221 -11.60 -18.31 22.59
N THR A 222 -10.66 -19.26 22.48
CA THR A 222 -10.62 -20.43 23.36
C THR A 222 -10.07 -20.13 24.76
N LYS A 223 -9.35 -19.03 24.94
CA LYS A 223 -8.65 -18.66 26.18
C LYS A 223 -7.59 -19.67 26.66
N LYS A 224 -7.17 -20.59 25.78
CA LYS A 224 -6.32 -21.75 26.16
C LYS A 224 -4.86 -21.60 25.76
N LYS A 225 -4.61 -20.96 24.62
CA LYS A 225 -3.29 -20.91 23.97
C LYS A 225 -3.04 -19.53 23.36
N PRO A 226 -1.78 -19.08 23.28
CA PRO A 226 -1.44 -17.85 22.58
C PRO A 226 -1.69 -17.99 21.08
N TYR A 227 -1.68 -16.85 20.39
CA TYR A 227 -1.85 -16.77 18.94
C TYR A 227 -0.88 -15.73 18.37
N LEU A 228 -0.44 -15.93 17.14
CA LEU A 228 0.40 -15.01 16.38
C LEU A 228 -0.19 -14.89 14.98
N PHE A 229 -0.28 -13.69 14.46
CA PHE A 229 -0.48 -13.48 13.03
C PHE A 229 0.32 -12.27 12.54
N SER A 230 0.63 -12.26 11.25
CA SER A 230 1.28 -11.14 10.58
C SER A 230 0.30 -10.26 9.80
N GLN A 231 0.68 -9.00 9.58
CA GLN A 231 0.13 -8.12 8.55
C GLN A 231 1.28 -7.32 7.92
N CYS A 232 1.63 -7.63 6.68
CA CYS A 232 2.82 -7.06 6.02
C CYS A 232 2.51 -5.86 5.11
N GLN A 233 1.30 -5.78 4.54
CA GLN A 233 0.90 -4.63 3.72
C GLN A 233 0.76 -3.38 4.60
N HIS A 234 1.37 -2.24 4.25
CA HIS A 234 2.09 -1.97 2.98
C HIS A 234 3.59 -2.29 3.06
N ILE A 235 4.29 -1.84 4.11
CA ILE A 235 5.76 -1.88 4.20
C ILE A 235 6.24 -2.46 5.53
N HIS A 236 5.57 -3.50 6.02
CA HIS A 236 5.89 -4.11 7.31
C HIS A 236 6.66 -5.43 7.16
N ALA A 237 6.80 -6.01 5.97
CA ALA A 237 7.59 -7.23 5.80
C ALA A 237 9.05 -7.03 6.27
N ARG A 238 9.60 -5.82 6.10
CA ARG A 238 10.91 -5.39 6.66
C ARG A 238 11.04 -5.51 8.18
N SER A 239 9.93 -5.67 8.90
CA SER A 239 9.89 -5.87 10.35
C SER A 239 9.82 -7.36 10.75
N ILE A 240 9.64 -8.26 9.78
CA ILE A 240 9.74 -9.71 9.96
C ILE A 240 11.07 -10.21 9.42
N VAL A 241 11.44 -9.79 8.20
CA VAL A 241 12.61 -10.30 7.47
C VAL A 241 13.37 -9.13 6.85
N PRO A 242 14.71 -9.13 6.82
CA PRO A 242 15.47 -8.18 6.01
C PRO A 242 15.19 -8.45 4.53
N CYS A 243 14.62 -7.49 3.80
CA CYS A 243 14.26 -7.68 2.40
C CYS A 243 14.24 -6.37 1.62
N MET A 244 14.21 -6.45 0.28
CA MET A 244 13.81 -5.33 -0.56
C MET A 244 12.28 -5.17 -0.43
N ASP A 245 11.84 -4.36 0.52
CA ASP A 245 10.43 -4.29 0.93
C ASP A 245 9.63 -3.30 0.07
N THR A 246 9.56 -3.65 -1.21
CA THR A 246 8.88 -2.92 -2.28
C THR A 246 8.08 -3.90 -3.13
N PRO A 247 6.86 -3.55 -3.58
CA PRO A 247 6.09 -4.44 -4.43
C PRO A 247 6.69 -4.60 -5.84
N SER A 248 7.67 -3.78 -6.24
CA SER A 248 8.41 -3.95 -7.50
C SER A 248 9.26 -5.23 -7.54
N VAL A 249 9.67 -5.75 -6.38
CA VAL A 249 10.46 -6.98 -6.27
C VAL A 249 9.54 -8.14 -5.95
N LYS A 250 9.54 -9.18 -6.79
CA LYS A 250 8.81 -10.43 -6.55
C LYS A 250 9.76 -11.61 -6.40
N GLN A 251 9.54 -12.41 -5.36
CA GLN A 251 10.37 -13.56 -5.00
C GLN A 251 9.53 -14.78 -4.65
N SER A 252 10.01 -15.97 -5.02
CA SER A 252 9.53 -17.23 -4.45
C SER A 252 10.18 -17.45 -3.09
N TYR A 253 9.56 -18.22 -2.20
CA TYR A 253 10.19 -18.56 -0.92
C TYR A 253 9.89 -20.01 -0.51
N ASP A 254 10.87 -20.61 0.16
CA ASP A 254 10.68 -21.83 0.94
C ASP A 254 10.87 -21.45 2.42
N ALA A 255 10.04 -22.01 3.29
CA ALA A 255 10.10 -21.72 4.72
C ALA A 255 10.03 -22.98 5.56
N VAL A 256 10.80 -23.01 6.65
CA VAL A 256 10.70 -24.02 7.70
C VAL A 256 10.49 -23.29 9.01
N VAL A 257 9.35 -23.52 9.65
CA VAL A 257 8.96 -22.82 10.88
C VAL A 257 8.76 -23.83 12.00
N ALA A 258 9.47 -23.64 13.11
CA ALA A 258 9.31 -24.44 14.32
C ALA A 258 8.42 -23.70 15.31
N VAL A 259 7.34 -24.34 15.76
CA VAL A 259 6.36 -23.79 16.72
C VAL A 259 6.14 -24.78 17.87
N PRO A 260 5.60 -24.37 19.03
CA PRO A 260 5.17 -25.32 20.08
C PRO A 260 4.29 -26.45 19.50
N SER A 261 4.52 -27.69 19.95
CA SER A 261 3.96 -28.90 19.31
C SER A 261 2.44 -29.00 19.31
N ASP A 262 1.77 -28.24 20.17
CA ASP A 262 0.31 -28.15 20.30
C ASP A 262 -0.32 -27.02 19.47
N LEU A 263 0.47 -26.29 18.69
CA LEU A 263 0.02 -25.23 17.79
C LEU A 263 0.18 -25.61 16.32
N VAL A 264 -0.67 -25.03 15.49
CA VAL A 264 -0.61 -25.12 14.03
C VAL A 264 0.05 -23.86 13.48
N CYS A 265 0.96 -24.04 12.53
CA CYS A 265 1.54 -22.95 11.74
C CYS A 265 0.98 -23.01 10.32
N LEU A 266 0.61 -21.86 9.76
CA LEU A 266 0.27 -21.69 8.36
C LEU A 266 1.01 -20.46 7.81
N MET A 267 1.27 -20.44 6.51
CA MET A 267 1.91 -19.32 5.82
C MET A 267 1.22 -19.05 4.48
N SER A 268 1.54 -17.93 3.82
CA SER A 268 1.10 -17.63 2.44
C SER A 268 1.78 -18.50 1.38
N ALA A 269 1.71 -19.82 1.55
CA ALA A 269 2.42 -20.85 0.80
C ALA A 269 1.73 -22.21 0.93
N VAL A 270 2.08 -23.15 0.05
CA VAL A 270 1.59 -24.54 0.13
C VAL A 270 2.45 -25.32 1.11
N THR A 271 1.81 -26.05 2.03
CA THR A 271 2.50 -26.97 2.96
C THR A 271 3.14 -28.14 2.22
N ILE A 272 4.35 -28.50 2.62
CA ILE A 272 5.13 -29.62 2.06
C ILE A 272 5.24 -30.73 3.10
N GLY A 273 4.65 -31.89 2.77
CA GLY A 273 4.67 -33.06 3.65
C GLY A 273 3.87 -32.87 4.94
N ASP A 274 3.99 -33.85 5.84
CA ASP A 274 3.45 -33.76 7.19
C ASP A 274 4.44 -33.02 8.10
N PRO A 275 3.97 -32.24 9.11
CA PRO A 275 4.87 -31.56 10.03
C PRO A 275 5.67 -32.55 10.89
N GLU A 276 6.92 -32.21 11.19
CA GLU A 276 7.85 -33.07 11.93
C GLU A 276 7.90 -32.67 13.42
N GLU A 277 7.68 -33.63 14.32
CA GLU A 277 7.84 -33.42 15.77
C GLU A 277 9.33 -33.42 16.15
N VAL A 278 9.80 -32.34 16.78
CA VAL A 278 11.19 -32.13 17.21
C VAL A 278 11.20 -31.70 18.68
N GLY A 279 11.23 -32.67 19.58
CA GLY A 279 11.19 -32.44 21.02
C GLY A 279 9.85 -31.86 21.47
N LYS A 280 9.82 -30.59 21.91
CA LYS A 280 8.60 -29.85 22.29
C LYS A 280 8.09 -28.94 21.17
N LEU A 281 8.73 -28.99 20.01
CA LEU A 281 8.40 -28.18 18.84
C LEU A 281 7.88 -29.08 17.73
N LYS A 282 7.14 -28.48 16.81
CA LYS A 282 6.68 -29.07 15.57
C LYS A 282 7.14 -28.19 14.42
N LYS A 283 7.81 -28.78 13.43
CA LYS A 283 8.35 -28.08 12.26
C LYS A 283 7.39 -28.23 11.08
N TYR A 284 7.00 -27.09 10.53
CA TYR A 284 6.19 -27.00 9.32
C TYR A 284 7.06 -26.53 8.17
N SER A 285 6.95 -27.20 7.02
CA SER A 285 7.67 -26.85 5.79
C SER A 285 6.68 -26.29 4.76
N PHE A 286 7.05 -25.20 4.11
CA PHE A 286 6.21 -24.50 3.14
C PHE A 286 6.99 -24.15 1.88
N LYS A 287 6.27 -24.07 0.76
CA LYS A 287 6.80 -23.66 -0.54
C LYS A 287 5.83 -22.72 -1.25
N GLN A 288 6.29 -21.51 -1.53
CA GLN A 288 5.65 -20.55 -2.41
C GLN A 288 6.42 -20.50 -3.74
N SER A 289 5.94 -21.23 -4.73
CA SER A 289 6.62 -21.36 -6.03
C SER A 289 6.37 -20.20 -6.98
N ILE A 290 5.26 -19.49 -6.80
CA ILE A 290 4.93 -18.31 -7.61
C ILE A 290 5.58 -17.10 -6.93
N ARG A 291 6.25 -16.25 -7.71
CA ARG A 291 6.94 -15.07 -7.18
C ARG A 291 5.93 -14.06 -6.64
N ILE A 292 6.11 -13.64 -5.40
CA ILE A 292 5.23 -12.68 -4.71
C ILE A 292 6.04 -11.48 -4.21
N PRO A 293 5.44 -10.28 -4.14
CA PRO A 293 6.01 -9.16 -3.42
C PRO A 293 6.07 -9.42 -1.90
N SER A 294 6.99 -8.74 -1.21
CA SER A 294 7.26 -8.91 0.23
C SER A 294 6.02 -8.71 1.11
N TYR A 295 5.14 -7.77 0.76
CA TYR A 295 3.93 -7.46 1.53
C TYR A 295 2.91 -8.61 1.62
N LEU A 296 3.06 -9.64 0.77
CA LEU A 296 2.23 -10.86 0.77
C LEU A 296 2.85 -12.01 1.58
N LEU A 297 4.01 -11.79 2.21
CA LEU A 297 4.53 -12.71 3.21
C LEU A 297 3.56 -12.75 4.39
N ALA A 298 3.07 -13.93 4.73
CA ALA A 298 2.20 -14.10 5.88
C ALA A 298 2.54 -15.34 6.70
N ILE A 299 2.33 -15.22 8.00
CA ILE A 299 2.44 -16.30 8.97
C ILE A 299 1.31 -16.19 10.00
N VAL A 300 0.75 -17.34 10.37
CA VAL A 300 -0.18 -17.46 11.48
C VAL A 300 0.14 -18.71 12.29
N VAL A 301 0.18 -18.56 13.62
CA VAL A 301 0.46 -19.64 14.56
C VAL A 301 -0.54 -19.62 15.69
N GLY A 302 -1.19 -20.74 15.96
CA GLY A 302 -2.18 -20.82 17.03
C GLY A 302 -2.87 -22.16 17.13
N LEU A 303 -3.78 -22.28 18.10
CA LEU A 303 -4.64 -23.45 18.22
C LEU A 303 -5.74 -23.39 17.15
N MET A 304 -5.57 -24.15 16.07
CA MET A 304 -6.48 -24.12 14.92
C MET A 304 -6.90 -25.53 14.48
N GLU A 305 -8.13 -25.62 14.00
CA GLU A 305 -8.66 -26.78 13.29
C GLU A 305 -8.88 -26.45 11.80
N LYS A 306 -8.95 -27.50 10.99
CA LYS A 306 -9.21 -27.43 9.55
C LYS A 306 -10.57 -28.04 9.23
N ARG A 307 -11.28 -27.48 8.25
CA ARG A 307 -12.35 -28.15 7.49
C ARG A 307 -12.15 -27.89 6.00
N ASP A 308 -12.21 -28.94 5.19
CA ASP A 308 -12.12 -28.81 3.74
C ASP A 308 -13.47 -28.35 3.16
N LEU A 309 -13.45 -27.22 2.44
CA LEU A 309 -14.61 -26.65 1.73
C LEU A 309 -14.76 -27.28 0.33
N SER A 310 -13.64 -27.65 -0.29
CA SER A 310 -13.54 -28.36 -1.56
C SER A 310 -12.23 -29.16 -1.62
N SER A 311 -11.89 -29.73 -2.79
CA SER A 311 -10.59 -30.39 -2.98
C SER A 311 -9.39 -29.44 -2.94
N ARG A 312 -9.60 -28.13 -3.10
CA ARG A 312 -8.54 -27.11 -3.17
C ARG A 312 -8.77 -25.90 -2.26
N CYS A 313 -9.88 -25.88 -1.51
CA CYS A 313 -10.18 -24.84 -0.54
C CYS A 313 -10.44 -25.46 0.83
N ALA A 314 -9.88 -24.87 1.88
CA ALA A 314 -10.19 -25.19 3.26
C ALA A 314 -10.37 -23.92 4.09
N VAL A 315 -11.04 -24.07 5.22
CA VAL A 315 -11.08 -23.03 6.25
C VAL A 315 -10.34 -23.51 7.50
N TRP A 316 -9.61 -22.58 8.10
CA TRP A 316 -8.88 -22.74 9.34
C TRP A 316 -9.42 -21.75 10.37
N ALA A 317 -9.63 -22.20 11.61
CA ALA A 317 -10.09 -21.33 12.71
C ALA A 317 -9.84 -22.00 14.06
N GLU A 318 -9.99 -21.24 15.16
CA GLU A 318 -10.01 -21.83 16.49
C GLU A 318 -11.14 -22.87 16.65
N PRO A 319 -10.97 -23.92 17.49
CA PRO A 319 -11.95 -25.01 17.66
C PRO A 319 -13.40 -24.58 17.93
N THR A 320 -13.64 -23.47 18.61
CA THR A 320 -15.00 -22.97 18.91
C THR A 320 -15.63 -22.15 17.77
N VAL A 321 -14.86 -21.86 16.73
CA VAL A 321 -15.23 -20.99 15.60
C VAL A 321 -15.35 -21.80 14.30
N ILE A 322 -14.59 -22.90 14.18
CA ILE A 322 -14.43 -23.66 12.94
C ILE A 322 -15.73 -24.11 12.28
N ASP A 323 -16.72 -24.59 13.03
CA ASP A 323 -17.97 -25.07 12.44
C ASP A 323 -18.84 -23.91 11.89
N LYS A 324 -18.78 -22.73 12.55
CA LYS A 324 -19.43 -21.52 12.03
C LYS A 324 -18.73 -21.06 10.74
N ALA A 325 -17.40 -21.03 10.75
CA ALA A 325 -16.61 -20.65 9.58
C ALA A 325 -16.81 -21.60 8.39
N PHE A 326 -16.91 -22.90 8.67
CA PHE A 326 -17.20 -23.91 7.65
C PHE A 326 -18.58 -23.72 7.03
N TYR A 327 -19.60 -23.42 7.84
CA TYR A 327 -20.93 -23.09 7.32
C TYR A 327 -20.92 -21.79 6.50
N GLU A 328 -20.26 -20.75 7.00
CA GLU A 328 -20.27 -19.41 6.41
C GLU A 328 -19.60 -19.41 5.02
N PHE A 329 -18.43 -20.04 4.91
CA PHE A 329 -17.60 -19.98 3.70
C PHE A 329 -17.78 -21.17 2.75
N ALA A 330 -18.87 -21.93 2.89
CA ALA A 330 -19.14 -23.09 2.04
C ALA A 330 -19.20 -22.76 0.52
N GLU A 331 -19.43 -21.50 0.15
CA GLU A 331 -19.53 -21.06 -1.25
C GLU A 331 -18.20 -20.60 -1.87
N THR A 332 -17.07 -20.66 -1.16
CA THR A 332 -15.76 -20.22 -1.66
C THR A 332 -15.38 -20.86 -3.00
N GLU A 333 -15.57 -22.17 -3.18
CA GLU A 333 -15.28 -22.85 -4.45
C GLU A 333 -16.19 -22.37 -5.60
N ARG A 334 -17.45 -22.02 -5.31
CA ARG A 334 -18.38 -21.48 -6.30
C ARG A 334 -17.91 -20.11 -6.78
N MET A 335 -17.47 -19.24 -5.87
CA MET A 335 -16.89 -17.94 -6.20
C MET A 335 -15.58 -18.08 -6.97
N LEU A 336 -14.70 -18.99 -6.56
CA LEU A 336 -13.43 -19.24 -7.23
C LEU A 336 -13.63 -19.70 -8.68
N LYS A 337 -14.58 -20.62 -8.93
CA LYS A 337 -14.95 -21.04 -10.29
C LYS A 337 -15.55 -19.91 -11.11
N ALA A 338 -16.36 -19.05 -10.49
CA ALA A 338 -16.89 -17.86 -11.16
C ALA A 338 -15.75 -16.92 -11.58
N ALA A 339 -14.80 -16.65 -10.69
CA ALA A 339 -13.61 -15.87 -10.98
C ALA A 339 -12.78 -16.50 -12.11
N GLU A 340 -12.49 -17.81 -12.05
CA GLU A 340 -11.70 -18.49 -13.07
C GLU A 340 -12.31 -18.39 -14.47
N SER A 341 -13.64 -18.52 -14.56
CA SER A 341 -14.35 -18.39 -15.82
C SER A 341 -14.31 -16.97 -16.40
N LEU A 342 -14.19 -15.95 -15.54
CA LEU A 342 -14.14 -14.55 -15.92
C LEU A 342 -12.72 -14.09 -16.26
N PHE A 343 -11.71 -14.55 -15.53
CA PHE A 343 -10.38 -13.93 -15.51
C PHE A 343 -9.23 -14.86 -15.93
N GLY A 344 -9.48 -16.17 -16.06
CA GLY A 344 -8.48 -17.16 -16.42
C GLY A 344 -8.19 -18.13 -15.27
N LYS A 345 -7.31 -19.10 -15.50
CA LYS A 345 -7.03 -20.18 -14.53
C LYS A 345 -6.48 -19.63 -13.21
N TYR A 346 -6.87 -20.23 -12.08
CA TYR A 346 -6.24 -19.98 -10.79
C TYR A 346 -4.88 -20.70 -10.69
N GLU A 347 -3.79 -19.97 -10.45
CA GLU A 347 -2.43 -20.52 -10.53
C GLU A 347 -1.86 -21.04 -9.20
N TRP A 348 -2.40 -20.61 -8.05
CA TRP A 348 -1.77 -20.77 -6.73
C TRP A 348 -1.96 -22.14 -6.07
N GLY A 349 -2.60 -23.08 -6.76
CA GLY A 349 -2.85 -24.43 -6.27
C GLY A 349 -4.02 -24.51 -5.28
N ARG A 350 -3.84 -24.02 -4.05
CA ARG A 350 -4.87 -23.98 -3.00
C ARG A 350 -5.36 -22.56 -2.75
N TYR A 351 -6.63 -22.43 -2.35
CA TYR A 351 -7.23 -21.20 -1.83
C TYR A 351 -7.84 -21.50 -0.46
N ASP A 352 -7.04 -21.38 0.60
CA ASP A 352 -7.51 -21.57 1.96
C ASP A 352 -7.88 -20.22 2.60
N LEU A 353 -8.79 -20.26 3.57
CA LEU A 353 -9.18 -19.14 4.42
C LEU A 353 -8.72 -19.41 5.85
N VAL A 354 -8.24 -18.40 6.58
CA VAL A 354 -8.05 -18.48 8.03
C VAL A 354 -8.81 -17.36 8.73
N VAL A 355 -9.71 -17.75 9.63
CA VAL A 355 -10.45 -16.81 10.49
C VAL A 355 -9.54 -16.39 11.63
N LEU A 356 -9.13 -15.14 11.62
CA LEU A 356 -8.30 -14.58 12.66
C LEU A 356 -9.09 -14.29 13.95
N PRO A 357 -8.41 -14.05 15.07
CA PRO A 357 -9.04 -13.59 16.30
C PRO A 357 -9.78 -12.25 16.12
N SER A 358 -10.75 -11.96 17.00
CA SER A 358 -11.60 -10.77 16.87
C SER A 358 -10.88 -9.44 16.98
N SER A 359 -9.63 -9.43 17.46
CA SER A 359 -8.77 -8.25 17.44
C SER A 359 -8.31 -7.85 16.03
N PHE A 360 -8.44 -8.70 15.00
CA PHE A 360 -7.99 -8.37 13.65
C PHE A 360 -8.69 -7.09 13.12
N PRO A 361 -7.93 -6.04 12.79
CA PRO A 361 -8.51 -4.71 12.57
C PRO A 361 -9.09 -4.49 11.17
N PHE A 362 -8.81 -5.39 10.21
CA PHE A 362 -9.18 -5.26 8.79
C PHE A 362 -10.32 -6.21 8.38
N GLY A 363 -10.72 -6.16 7.11
CA GLY A 363 -11.74 -7.05 6.53
C GLY A 363 -11.17 -8.40 6.12
N GLY A 364 -10.16 -8.36 5.25
CA GLY A 364 -9.38 -9.51 4.82
C GLY A 364 -7.96 -9.07 4.46
N MET A 365 -7.14 -10.04 4.08
CA MET A 365 -5.83 -9.83 3.45
C MET A 365 -5.58 -10.99 2.49
N GLU A 366 -5.21 -10.65 1.26
CA GLU A 366 -5.14 -11.50 0.08
C GLU A 366 -3.92 -12.41 0.00
N ASN A 367 -3.35 -12.74 1.16
CA ASN A 367 -2.18 -13.60 1.32
C ASN A 367 -2.29 -14.86 0.45
N PRO A 368 -1.39 -15.06 -0.54
CA PRO A 368 -1.49 -16.15 -1.51
C PRO A 368 -1.59 -17.51 -0.83
N CYS A 369 -2.45 -18.38 -1.37
CA CYS A 369 -2.78 -19.69 -0.83
C CYS A 369 -3.56 -19.70 0.51
N LEU A 370 -3.55 -18.60 1.28
CA LEU A 370 -4.12 -18.54 2.64
C LEU A 370 -4.63 -17.13 2.97
N THR A 371 -5.81 -16.79 2.49
CA THR A 371 -6.44 -15.49 2.77
C THR A 371 -6.79 -15.37 4.26
N PHE A 372 -6.40 -14.25 4.87
CA PHE A 372 -6.79 -13.94 6.24
C PHE A 372 -8.15 -13.25 6.22
N VAL A 373 -9.07 -13.66 7.10
CA VAL A 373 -10.41 -13.06 7.18
C VAL A 373 -10.79 -12.74 8.61
N THR A 374 -11.55 -11.66 8.77
CA THR A 374 -12.10 -11.23 10.06
C THR A 374 -13.26 -12.14 10.52
N PRO A 375 -13.41 -12.41 11.83
CA PRO A 375 -14.57 -13.14 12.33
C PRO A 375 -15.88 -12.36 12.20
N THR A 376 -15.84 -11.05 11.88
CA THR A 376 -17.06 -10.28 11.61
C THR A 376 -17.79 -10.73 10.34
N LEU A 377 -17.18 -11.60 9.52
CA LEU A 377 -17.84 -12.20 8.37
C LEU A 377 -18.74 -13.39 8.75
N LEU A 378 -18.67 -13.89 9.99
CA LEU A 378 -19.45 -15.03 10.47
C LEU A 378 -20.87 -14.60 10.84
N ALA A 379 -21.67 -14.20 9.84
CA ALA A 379 -23.01 -13.69 10.02
C ALA A 379 -24.04 -14.77 10.40
N GLY A 380 -23.74 -16.04 10.13
CA GLY A 380 -24.64 -17.18 10.40
C GLY A 380 -25.65 -17.45 9.28
N ASP A 381 -25.62 -16.65 8.21
CA ASP A 381 -26.52 -16.74 7.06
C ASP A 381 -25.82 -16.52 5.71
N ARG A 382 -24.47 -16.41 5.71
CA ARG A 382 -23.62 -16.14 4.54
C ARG A 382 -23.80 -14.74 3.95
N SER A 383 -24.47 -13.83 4.62
CA SER A 383 -24.74 -12.49 4.08
C SER A 383 -23.50 -11.58 4.01
N ALA A 384 -22.40 -11.94 4.68
CA ALA A 384 -21.16 -11.14 4.73
C ALA A 384 -20.03 -11.69 3.85
N VAL A 385 -20.29 -12.71 3.02
CA VAL A 385 -19.25 -13.41 2.24
C VAL A 385 -18.73 -12.65 1.02
N HIS A 386 -19.28 -11.46 0.70
CA HIS A 386 -18.82 -10.63 -0.43
C HIS A 386 -17.31 -10.30 -0.34
N VAL A 387 -16.79 -10.11 0.88
CA VAL A 387 -15.35 -9.91 1.12
C VAL A 387 -14.53 -11.08 0.56
N ILE A 388 -15.04 -12.31 0.56
CA ILE A 388 -14.34 -13.46 -0.03
C ILE A 388 -14.18 -13.29 -1.55
N ALA A 389 -15.15 -12.69 -2.25
CA ALA A 389 -15.01 -12.42 -3.68
C ALA A 389 -13.93 -11.35 -3.96
N HIS A 390 -13.75 -10.39 -3.05
CA HIS A 390 -12.66 -9.41 -3.11
C HIS A 390 -11.30 -10.11 -3.01
N GLU A 391 -11.10 -10.88 -1.94
CA GLU A 391 -9.83 -11.59 -1.70
C GLU A 391 -9.53 -12.66 -2.78
N ILE A 392 -10.55 -13.30 -3.35
CA ILE A 392 -10.39 -14.18 -4.51
C ILE A 392 -9.86 -13.37 -5.71
N SER A 393 -10.42 -12.19 -5.98
CA SER A 393 -10.05 -11.36 -7.13
C SER A 393 -8.58 -10.93 -7.08
N HIS A 394 -8.05 -10.67 -5.88
CA HIS A 394 -6.64 -10.34 -5.69
C HIS A 394 -5.66 -11.41 -6.18
N SER A 395 -6.12 -12.66 -6.29
CA SER A 395 -5.32 -13.76 -6.86
C SER A 395 -4.87 -13.49 -8.30
N TRP A 396 -5.55 -12.58 -9.01
CA TRP A 396 -5.13 -12.07 -10.32
C TRP A 396 -4.61 -10.62 -10.22
N THR A 397 -5.31 -9.72 -9.51
CA THR A 397 -5.00 -8.29 -9.45
C THR A 397 -4.52 -7.88 -8.06
N GLY A 398 -3.22 -7.71 -7.89
CA GLY A 398 -2.54 -7.53 -6.61
C GLY A 398 -1.46 -8.59 -6.44
N ASN A 399 -1.82 -9.87 -6.52
CA ASN A 399 -0.87 -10.98 -6.33
C ASN A 399 -0.10 -11.31 -7.61
N LEU A 400 -0.83 -11.60 -8.70
CA LEU A 400 -0.23 -12.01 -9.97
C LEU A 400 0.27 -10.79 -10.75
N VAL A 401 -0.57 -9.77 -10.94
CA VAL A 401 -0.17 -8.44 -11.43
C VAL A 401 -0.17 -7.46 -10.27
N SER A 402 0.98 -6.88 -9.91
CA SER A 402 1.07 -5.95 -8.77
C SER A 402 1.34 -4.52 -9.23
N SER A 403 0.98 -3.53 -8.42
CA SER A 403 1.54 -2.19 -8.56
C SER A 403 3.06 -2.22 -8.30
N ALA A 404 3.82 -1.40 -9.02
CA ALA A 404 5.28 -1.32 -8.83
C ALA A 404 5.67 -0.56 -7.55
N ASN A 405 4.79 0.31 -7.05
CA ASN A 405 4.93 1.02 -5.79
C ASN A 405 3.53 1.35 -5.24
N TRP A 406 3.47 2.04 -4.10
CA TRP A 406 2.22 2.39 -3.41
C TRP A 406 1.47 3.59 -4.00
N GLU A 407 2.09 4.39 -4.88
CA GLU A 407 1.39 5.45 -5.62
C GLU A 407 0.45 4.86 -6.68
N HIS A 408 0.80 3.69 -7.21
CA HIS A 408 -0.02 2.95 -8.18
C HIS A 408 -0.94 1.91 -7.53
N PHE A 409 -1.24 2.04 -6.22
CA PHE A 409 -2.01 1.05 -5.47
C PHE A 409 -3.43 0.82 -6.02
N TRP A 410 -3.99 1.79 -6.75
CA TRP A 410 -5.26 1.61 -7.47
C TRP A 410 -5.22 0.48 -8.52
N LEU A 411 -4.05 0.12 -9.06
CA LEU A 411 -3.89 -1.02 -9.96
C LEU A 411 -4.14 -2.36 -9.26
N ASN A 412 -3.92 -2.41 -7.94
CA ASN A 412 -4.37 -3.53 -7.12
C ASN A 412 -5.86 -3.34 -6.83
N GLU A 413 -6.21 -2.29 -6.07
CA GLU A 413 -7.51 -2.22 -5.41
C GLU A 413 -8.67 -1.82 -6.30
N GLY A 414 -8.44 -0.90 -7.23
CA GLY A 414 -9.43 -0.49 -8.22
C GLY A 414 -9.82 -1.64 -9.13
N PHE A 415 -8.81 -2.40 -9.58
CA PHE A 415 -9.02 -3.63 -10.34
C PHE A 415 -9.74 -4.68 -9.49
N THR A 416 -9.23 -5.03 -8.31
CA THR A 416 -9.85 -6.05 -7.45
C THR A 416 -11.30 -5.73 -7.15
N THR A 417 -11.61 -4.50 -6.77
CA THR A 417 -13.00 -4.06 -6.51
C THR A 417 -13.87 -4.19 -7.77
N PHE A 418 -13.32 -3.91 -8.95
CA PHE A 418 -14.03 -4.10 -10.22
C PHE A 418 -14.24 -5.59 -10.56
N LEU A 419 -13.25 -6.45 -10.32
CA LEU A 419 -13.32 -7.90 -10.53
C LEU A 419 -14.28 -8.57 -9.53
N GLU A 420 -14.24 -8.17 -8.26
CA GLU A 420 -15.17 -8.58 -7.19
C GLU A 420 -16.61 -8.38 -7.64
N ARG A 421 -16.94 -7.15 -8.03
CA ARG A 421 -18.28 -6.77 -8.52
C ARG A 421 -18.69 -7.56 -9.76
N LYS A 422 -17.74 -7.96 -10.61
CA LYS A 422 -18.01 -8.86 -11.75
C LYS A 422 -18.31 -10.29 -11.31
N ILE A 423 -17.62 -10.81 -10.30
CA ILE A 423 -17.95 -12.12 -9.70
C ILE A 423 -19.35 -12.08 -9.12
N ILE A 424 -19.68 -11.04 -8.35
CA ILE A 424 -21.01 -10.84 -7.77
C ILE A 424 -22.05 -10.71 -8.90
N GLY A 425 -21.80 -9.89 -9.92
CA GLY A 425 -22.67 -9.79 -11.09
C GLY A 425 -22.91 -11.12 -11.81
N LYS A 426 -21.91 -12.01 -11.83
CA LYS A 426 -22.06 -13.36 -12.39
C LYS A 426 -22.89 -14.28 -11.50
N LEU A 427 -22.81 -14.14 -10.18
CA LEU A 427 -23.48 -15.01 -9.21
C LEU A 427 -24.91 -14.55 -8.89
N GLU A 428 -25.13 -13.24 -8.84
CA GLU A 428 -26.35 -12.59 -8.35
C GLU A 428 -27.04 -11.71 -9.39
N GLY A 429 -26.36 -11.36 -10.48
CA GLY A 429 -26.91 -10.64 -11.64
C GLY A 429 -26.36 -9.22 -11.81
N GLU A 430 -26.41 -8.72 -13.04
CA GLU A 430 -25.82 -7.43 -13.43
C GLU A 430 -26.41 -6.24 -12.65
N LYS A 431 -27.69 -6.28 -12.28
CA LYS A 431 -28.30 -5.23 -11.46
C LYS A 431 -27.68 -5.12 -10.06
N GLN A 432 -27.35 -6.24 -9.44
CA GLN A 432 -26.67 -6.25 -8.14
C GLN A 432 -25.25 -5.68 -8.26
N ARG A 433 -24.52 -6.05 -9.30
CA ARG A 433 -23.20 -5.46 -9.61
C ARG A 433 -23.27 -3.94 -9.74
N GLN A 434 -24.23 -3.43 -10.50
CA GLN A 434 -24.37 -1.99 -10.71
C GLN A 434 -24.82 -1.26 -9.44
N PHE A 435 -25.69 -1.88 -8.64
CA PHE A 435 -26.08 -1.35 -7.34
C PHE A 435 -24.88 -1.24 -6.38
N GLU A 436 -24.01 -2.25 -6.33
CA GLU A 436 -22.77 -2.20 -5.56
C GLU A 436 -21.79 -1.13 -6.03
N ALA A 437 -21.66 -0.97 -7.35
CA ALA A 437 -20.83 0.07 -7.93
C ALA A 437 -21.38 1.48 -7.61
N GLN A 438 -22.70 1.65 -7.67
CA GLN A 438 -23.37 2.89 -7.28
C GLN A 438 -23.17 3.20 -5.80
N CYS A 439 -23.34 2.21 -4.91
CA CYS A 439 -23.09 2.37 -3.48
C CYS A 439 -21.63 2.75 -3.19
N GLY A 440 -20.69 2.15 -3.91
CA GLY A 440 -19.27 2.49 -3.83
C GLY A 440 -18.99 3.94 -4.20
N TRP A 441 -19.60 4.41 -5.28
CA TRP A 441 -19.50 5.81 -5.73
C TRP A 441 -20.16 6.79 -4.75
N GLU A 442 -21.45 6.61 -4.48
CA GLU A 442 -22.29 7.62 -3.81
C GLU A 442 -22.04 7.72 -2.30
N GLU A 443 -21.62 6.63 -1.66
CA GLU A 443 -21.40 6.62 -0.22
C GLU A 443 -19.92 6.53 0.13
N ARG A 444 -19.19 5.54 -0.38
CA ARG A 444 -17.81 5.28 0.07
C ARG A 444 -16.82 6.29 -0.51
N LEU A 445 -16.82 6.51 -1.82
CA LEU A 445 -15.94 7.49 -2.46
C LEU A 445 -16.26 8.91 -1.99
N MET A 446 -17.54 9.29 -2.01
CA MET A 446 -17.95 10.63 -1.59
C MET A 446 -17.68 10.90 -0.10
N SER A 447 -17.90 9.94 0.80
CA SER A 447 -17.56 10.08 2.22
C SER A 447 -16.05 10.18 2.41
N ALA A 448 -15.24 9.34 1.74
CA ALA A 448 -13.78 9.44 1.84
C ALA A 448 -13.24 10.81 1.42
N VAL A 449 -13.76 11.38 0.33
CA VAL A 449 -13.34 12.73 -0.11
C VAL A 449 -13.83 13.83 0.86
N LYS A 450 -15.07 13.76 1.33
CA LYS A 450 -15.71 14.87 2.06
C LYS A 450 -15.55 14.84 3.58
N GLU A 451 -15.37 13.66 4.15
CA GLU A 451 -15.39 13.42 5.60
C GLU A 451 -14.03 12.98 6.14
N GLN A 452 -13.27 12.19 5.37
CA GLN A 452 -11.91 11.76 5.75
C GLN A 452 -10.84 12.76 5.29
N PHE A 453 -10.98 13.32 4.08
CA PHE A 453 -10.05 14.30 3.49
C PHE A 453 -10.78 15.60 3.11
N SER A 454 -10.21 16.35 2.17
CA SER A 454 -10.83 17.50 1.50
C SER A 454 -10.75 17.35 -0.04
N ASP A 455 -11.57 18.10 -0.77
CA ASP A 455 -11.65 18.05 -2.24
C ASP A 455 -10.31 18.35 -2.95
N ASP A 456 -9.40 19.07 -2.29
CA ASP A 456 -8.08 19.47 -2.79
C ASP A 456 -6.91 18.63 -2.22
N ASP A 457 -7.19 17.67 -1.34
CA ASP A 457 -6.17 16.84 -0.71
C ASP A 457 -5.51 15.90 -1.73
N GLN A 458 -4.18 15.81 -1.74
CA GLN A 458 -3.45 14.95 -2.65
C GLN A 458 -3.74 13.45 -2.50
N PHE A 459 -4.22 12.99 -1.34
CA PHE A 459 -4.60 11.60 -1.11
C PHE A 459 -5.97 11.25 -1.72
N THR A 460 -6.67 12.24 -2.29
CA THR A 460 -7.88 12.00 -3.10
C THR A 460 -7.59 11.80 -4.59
N LYS A 461 -6.33 11.94 -5.01
CA LYS A 461 -5.87 11.55 -6.34
C LYS A 461 -5.85 10.04 -6.47
N LEU A 462 -6.06 9.53 -7.68
CA LEU A 462 -5.94 8.09 -7.94
C LEU A 462 -4.47 7.64 -7.92
N ILE A 463 -3.55 8.54 -8.32
CA ILE A 463 -2.11 8.40 -8.19
C ILE A 463 -1.61 9.53 -7.26
N PRO A 464 -1.55 9.30 -5.93
CA PRO A 464 -1.00 10.27 -4.99
C PRO A 464 0.53 10.37 -5.11
N ASN A 465 1.12 11.40 -4.49
CA ASN A 465 2.57 11.49 -4.28
C ASN A 465 2.91 11.08 -2.84
N LEU A 466 3.74 10.04 -2.71
CA LEU A 466 4.15 9.47 -1.42
C LEU A 466 5.60 9.81 -1.04
N GLN A 467 6.26 10.70 -1.78
CA GLN A 467 7.61 11.15 -1.44
C GLN A 467 7.64 11.75 -0.03
N ASN A 468 8.49 11.18 0.84
CA ASN A 468 8.60 11.54 2.25
C ASN A 468 7.28 11.41 3.03
N ARG A 469 6.42 10.44 2.67
CA ARG A 469 5.17 10.13 3.39
C ARG A 469 5.04 8.65 3.69
N HIS A 470 4.35 8.33 4.78
CA HIS A 470 4.09 6.93 5.09
C HIS A 470 2.93 6.44 4.19
N PRO A 471 3.01 5.25 3.56
CA PRO A 471 1.93 4.75 2.70
C PRO A 471 0.56 4.65 3.41
N GLU A 472 0.55 4.40 4.73
CA GLU A 472 -0.69 4.37 5.51
C GLU A 472 -1.42 5.71 5.57
N ASP A 473 -0.72 6.85 5.38
CA ASP A 473 -1.35 8.17 5.38
C ASP A 473 -2.34 8.32 4.20
N ALA A 474 -2.10 7.59 3.11
CA ALA A 474 -2.97 7.58 1.93
C ALA A 474 -4.06 6.50 1.97
N TYR A 475 -4.06 5.63 3.00
CA TYR A 475 -5.01 4.52 3.07
C TYR A 475 -6.45 5.02 3.24
N SER A 476 -7.31 4.63 2.29
CA SER A 476 -8.71 5.03 2.23
C SER A 476 -9.47 4.17 1.21
N SER A 477 -10.78 4.39 1.07
CA SER A 477 -11.57 3.75 0.00
C SER A 477 -11.37 4.39 -1.38
N ILE A 478 -10.53 5.42 -1.52
CA ILE A 478 -10.33 6.14 -2.78
C ILE A 478 -9.70 5.25 -3.87
N PRO A 479 -8.54 4.58 -3.67
CA PRO A 479 -7.96 3.72 -4.70
C PRO A 479 -8.89 2.56 -5.11
N TYR A 480 -9.71 2.06 -4.19
CA TYR A 480 -10.74 1.04 -4.42
C TYR A 480 -11.86 1.59 -5.32
N GLU A 481 -12.54 2.64 -4.86
CA GLU A 481 -13.81 3.07 -5.46
C GLU A 481 -13.60 3.98 -6.67
N LYS A 482 -12.64 4.92 -6.62
CA LYS A 482 -12.28 5.76 -7.78
C LYS A 482 -11.65 4.92 -8.89
N GLY A 483 -10.81 3.94 -8.53
CA GLY A 483 -10.23 2.99 -9.50
C GLY A 483 -11.27 2.07 -10.14
N SER A 484 -12.17 1.48 -9.34
CA SER A 484 -13.25 0.62 -9.86
C SER A 484 -14.23 1.39 -10.75
N ALA A 485 -14.60 2.61 -10.35
CA ALA A 485 -15.45 3.49 -11.15
C ALA A 485 -14.78 3.88 -12.48
N PHE A 486 -13.46 4.11 -12.46
CA PHE A 486 -12.72 4.42 -13.68
C PHE A 486 -12.74 3.24 -14.67
N LEU A 487 -12.52 2.02 -14.18
CA LEU A 487 -12.60 0.81 -15.01
C LEU A 487 -14.03 0.57 -15.54
N MET A 488 -15.05 0.96 -14.78
CA MET A 488 -16.45 0.89 -15.24
C MET A 488 -16.74 1.87 -16.36
N ILE A 489 -16.22 3.10 -16.31
CA ILE A 489 -16.29 4.06 -17.44
C ILE A 489 -15.62 3.45 -18.67
N LEU A 490 -14.41 2.92 -18.52
CA LEU A 490 -13.70 2.31 -19.65
C LEU A 490 -14.47 1.11 -20.22
N GLU A 491 -15.07 0.27 -19.38
CA GLU A 491 -15.94 -0.82 -19.85
C GLU A 491 -17.15 -0.31 -20.64
N GLN A 492 -17.81 0.75 -20.15
CA GLN A 492 -19.00 1.32 -20.80
C GLN A 492 -18.67 1.91 -22.17
N GLU A 493 -17.54 2.61 -22.27
CA GLU A 493 -17.09 3.25 -23.51
C GLU A 493 -16.47 2.25 -24.50
N LEU A 494 -15.73 1.25 -24.02
CA LEU A 494 -15.03 0.27 -24.86
C LEU A 494 -15.86 -0.98 -25.16
N GLY A 495 -16.98 -1.17 -24.47
CA GLY A 495 -17.89 -2.31 -24.63
C GLY A 495 -17.54 -3.49 -23.72
N VAL A 496 -18.56 -4.00 -23.02
CA VAL A 496 -18.44 -5.06 -21.99
C VAL A 496 -17.71 -6.30 -22.48
N SER A 497 -18.05 -6.80 -23.68
CA SER A 497 -17.45 -8.04 -24.21
C SER A 497 -15.96 -7.86 -24.48
N GLN A 498 -15.59 -6.79 -25.20
CA GLN A 498 -14.18 -6.54 -25.52
C GLN A 498 -13.37 -6.20 -24.27
N PHE A 499 -13.97 -5.50 -23.29
CA PHE A 499 -13.30 -5.20 -22.04
C PHE A 499 -13.04 -6.45 -21.20
N ASN A 500 -13.97 -7.41 -21.15
CA ASN A 500 -13.73 -8.70 -20.51
C ASN A 500 -12.57 -9.49 -21.14
N GLU A 501 -12.43 -9.44 -22.46
CA GLU A 501 -11.28 -10.05 -23.16
C GLU A 501 -9.98 -9.30 -22.85
N PHE A 502 -10.02 -7.97 -22.82
CA PHE A 502 -8.89 -7.15 -22.40
C PHE A 502 -8.41 -7.50 -20.99
N LEU A 503 -9.31 -7.68 -20.01
CA LEU A 503 -8.93 -8.05 -18.64
C LEU A 503 -8.13 -9.35 -18.59
N LYS A 504 -8.56 -10.38 -19.34
CA LYS A 504 -7.81 -11.64 -19.45
C LYS A 504 -6.43 -11.41 -20.05
N LYS A 505 -6.35 -10.60 -21.11
CA LYS A 505 -5.09 -10.28 -21.81
C LYS A 505 -4.15 -9.42 -20.97
N TYR A 506 -4.69 -8.52 -20.14
CA TYR A 506 -3.96 -7.72 -19.16
C TYR A 506 -3.32 -8.62 -18.10
N ILE A 507 -4.12 -9.50 -17.50
CA ILE A 507 -3.65 -10.50 -16.53
C ILE A 507 -2.56 -11.38 -17.16
N GLU A 508 -2.78 -11.92 -18.36
CA GLU A 508 -1.81 -12.74 -19.08
C GLU A 508 -0.49 -11.99 -19.38
N LYS A 509 -0.55 -10.74 -19.85
CA LYS A 509 0.64 -9.95 -20.24
C LYS A 509 1.52 -9.59 -19.05
N PHE A 510 0.89 -9.28 -17.91
CA PHE A 510 1.57 -8.78 -16.72
C PHE A 510 1.67 -9.80 -15.59
N ALA A 511 1.33 -11.07 -15.85
CA ALA A 511 1.44 -12.13 -14.86
C ALA A 511 2.86 -12.22 -14.27
N GLN A 512 2.94 -12.26 -12.93
CA GLN A 512 4.18 -12.22 -12.14
C GLN A 512 5.07 -10.99 -12.40
N LYS A 513 4.49 -9.86 -12.83
CA LYS A 513 5.18 -8.58 -12.94
C LYS A 513 4.57 -7.56 -11.99
N SER A 514 5.32 -6.48 -11.78
CA SER A 514 4.85 -5.29 -11.09
C SER A 514 4.90 -4.12 -12.06
N ILE A 515 3.85 -3.30 -12.11
CA ILE A 515 3.65 -2.30 -13.17
C ILE A 515 3.29 -0.92 -12.61
N VAL A 516 3.61 0.12 -13.36
CA VAL A 516 3.09 1.48 -13.12
C VAL A 516 1.84 1.73 -13.96
N THR A 517 1.10 2.82 -13.65
CA THR A 517 -0.12 3.18 -14.40
C THR A 517 0.13 3.30 -15.90
N ASP A 518 1.29 3.83 -16.31
CA ASP A 518 1.61 4.04 -17.72
C ASP A 518 1.84 2.73 -18.48
N ASP A 519 2.35 1.68 -17.85
CA ASP A 519 2.45 0.34 -18.47
C ASP A 519 1.06 -0.20 -18.81
N TRP A 520 0.14 -0.09 -17.85
CA TRP A 520 -1.26 -0.51 -18.03
C TRP A 520 -1.93 0.32 -19.12
N LYS A 521 -1.81 1.65 -19.07
CA LYS A 521 -2.41 2.57 -20.03
C LYS A 521 -1.86 2.31 -21.43
N THR A 522 -0.55 2.11 -21.56
CA THR A 522 0.10 1.78 -22.84
C THR A 522 -0.48 0.50 -23.42
N PHE A 523 -0.62 -0.55 -22.61
CA PHE A 523 -1.23 -1.79 -23.08
C PHE A 523 -2.71 -1.65 -23.43
N LEU A 524 -3.47 -0.82 -22.70
CA LEU A 524 -4.85 -0.50 -23.06
C LEU A 524 -4.94 0.14 -24.46
N TYR A 525 -4.07 1.11 -24.75
CA TYR A 525 -4.00 1.76 -26.07
C TYR A 525 -3.53 0.80 -27.18
N GLU A 526 -2.58 -0.08 -26.90
CA GLU A 526 -2.16 -1.13 -27.84
C GLU A 526 -3.31 -2.08 -28.17
N TYR A 527 -4.02 -2.56 -27.15
CA TYR A 527 -5.10 -3.53 -27.30
C TYR A 527 -6.31 -2.94 -28.04
N PHE A 528 -6.70 -1.72 -27.68
CA PHE A 528 -7.82 -0.98 -28.28
C PHE A 528 -7.36 0.04 -29.33
N SER A 529 -6.38 -0.33 -30.14
CA SER A 529 -5.84 0.55 -31.19
C SER A 529 -6.90 0.98 -32.22
N ASP A 530 -7.92 0.15 -32.45
CA ASP A 530 -9.09 0.44 -33.28
C ASP A 530 -10.07 1.42 -32.63
N LYS A 531 -10.01 1.60 -31.30
CA LYS A 531 -10.83 2.53 -30.52
C LYS A 531 -10.02 3.68 -29.92
N LYS A 532 -8.87 4.02 -30.51
CA LYS A 532 -8.02 5.12 -30.05
C LYS A 532 -8.79 6.42 -29.84
N ASN A 533 -9.72 6.76 -30.74
CA ASN A 533 -10.53 7.98 -30.62
C ASN A 533 -11.41 8.01 -29.35
N VAL A 534 -11.89 6.84 -28.91
CA VAL A 534 -12.67 6.70 -27.65
C VAL A 534 -11.75 6.87 -26.45
N LEU A 535 -10.55 6.28 -26.49
CA LEU A 535 -9.56 6.45 -25.42
C LEU A 535 -9.04 7.90 -25.33
N ASP A 536 -8.89 8.57 -26.46
CA ASP A 536 -8.47 9.98 -26.53
C ASP A 536 -9.54 10.95 -26.01
N SER A 537 -10.82 10.55 -25.97
CA SER A 537 -11.89 11.39 -25.39
C SER A 537 -12.01 11.26 -23.86
N ILE A 538 -11.29 10.31 -23.24
CA ILE A 538 -11.22 10.18 -21.79
C ILE A 538 -10.33 11.29 -21.21
N ASP A 539 -10.83 12.03 -20.22
CA ASP A 539 -10.03 12.97 -19.44
C ASP A 539 -9.11 12.21 -18.45
N TRP A 540 -8.01 11.68 -18.97
CA TRP A 540 -7.03 10.92 -18.19
C TRP A 540 -6.47 11.69 -16.99
N ASN A 541 -6.27 13.00 -17.14
CA ASN A 541 -5.74 13.82 -16.04
C ASN A 541 -6.76 13.92 -14.91
N ASN A 542 -8.05 14.10 -15.24
CA ASN A 542 -9.08 14.16 -14.22
C ASN A 542 -9.23 12.86 -13.42
N TRP A 543 -9.07 11.72 -14.06
CA TRP A 543 -9.15 10.43 -13.38
C TRP A 543 -7.90 10.10 -12.58
N LEU A 544 -6.71 10.31 -13.16
CA LEU A 544 -5.45 9.86 -12.58
C LEU A 544 -4.85 10.84 -11.58
N HIS A 545 -4.93 12.15 -11.86
CA HIS A 545 -4.09 13.17 -11.20
C HIS A 545 -4.87 14.30 -10.51
N ASP A 546 -6.11 14.59 -10.91
CA ASP A 546 -6.94 15.57 -10.20
C ASP A 546 -7.39 15.03 -8.83
N ALA A 547 -7.35 15.92 -7.83
CA ALA A 547 -7.92 15.69 -6.52
C ALA A 547 -9.47 15.75 -6.57
N GLY A 548 -10.10 15.22 -5.53
CA GLY A 548 -11.54 15.21 -5.34
C GLY A 548 -12.28 14.15 -6.16
N ILE A 549 -13.59 14.34 -6.24
CA ILE A 549 -14.50 13.47 -6.99
C ILE A 549 -14.28 13.71 -8.50
N PRO A 550 -14.16 12.65 -9.33
CA PRO A 550 -14.05 12.80 -10.79
C PRO A 550 -15.22 13.59 -11.38
N LYS A 551 -14.95 14.37 -12.44
CA LYS A 551 -15.96 15.20 -13.14
C LYS A 551 -16.98 14.35 -13.90
N THR A 552 -16.61 13.12 -14.23
CA THR A 552 -17.47 12.15 -14.93
C THR A 552 -17.85 11.02 -13.99
N LYS A 553 -19.13 10.62 -14.03
CA LYS A 553 -19.72 9.56 -13.19
C LYS A 553 -20.11 8.38 -14.10
N PRO A 554 -19.83 7.11 -13.72
CA PRO A 554 -20.34 5.96 -14.45
C PRO A 554 -21.87 5.96 -14.51
N GLN A 555 -22.44 5.40 -15.58
CA GLN A 555 -23.88 5.20 -15.66
C GLN A 555 -24.27 3.96 -14.85
N PHE A 556 -25.24 4.08 -13.94
CA PHE A 556 -25.74 2.98 -13.12
C PHE A 556 -27.22 2.74 -13.38
N ASP A 557 -27.66 1.47 -13.35
CA ASP A 557 -29.06 1.13 -13.11
C ASP A 557 -29.42 1.53 -11.68
N ASP A 558 -30.27 2.54 -11.55
CA ASP A 558 -30.66 3.14 -10.27
C ASP A 558 -31.96 2.53 -9.68
N THR A 559 -32.44 1.39 -10.22
CA THR A 559 -33.67 0.75 -9.74
C THR A 559 -33.56 0.40 -8.26
N ALA A 560 -32.48 -0.28 -7.88
CA ALA A 560 -32.30 -0.78 -6.51
C ALA A 560 -32.11 0.36 -5.50
N ILE A 561 -31.42 1.46 -5.87
CA ILE A 561 -31.27 2.61 -4.97
C ILE A 561 -32.60 3.36 -4.81
N ARG A 562 -33.40 3.49 -5.87
CA ARG A 562 -34.73 4.12 -5.77
C ARG A 562 -35.66 3.33 -4.84
N GLU A 563 -35.61 2.00 -4.89
CA GLU A 563 -36.35 1.14 -3.96
C GLU A 563 -35.90 1.34 -2.51
N VAL A 564 -34.59 1.40 -2.27
CA VAL A 564 -34.01 1.69 -0.95
C VAL A 564 -34.46 3.04 -0.41
N VAL A 565 -34.35 4.10 -1.23
CA VAL A 565 -34.74 5.47 -0.86
C VAL A 565 -36.24 5.53 -0.59
N ALA A 566 -37.07 4.98 -1.47
CA ALA A 566 -38.52 4.98 -1.29
C ALA A 566 -38.95 4.29 0.01
N LEU A 567 -38.33 3.16 0.35
CA LEU A 567 -38.61 2.47 1.61
C LEU A 567 -38.15 3.27 2.82
N ALA A 568 -36.98 3.88 2.78
CA ALA A 568 -36.51 4.75 3.87
C ALA A 568 -37.44 5.97 4.05
N GLU A 569 -37.89 6.59 2.97
CA GLU A 569 -38.86 7.69 3.00
C GLU A 569 -40.23 7.28 3.54
N GLU A 570 -40.70 6.07 3.22
CA GLU A 570 -41.92 5.47 3.78
C GLU A 570 -41.84 5.45 5.32
N TRP A 571 -40.74 4.90 5.87
CA TRP A 571 -40.49 4.89 7.32
C TRP A 571 -40.39 6.31 7.94
N MET A 572 -39.78 7.26 7.25
CA MET A 572 -39.62 8.64 7.74
C MET A 572 -40.93 9.42 7.80
N ASN A 573 -41.82 9.18 6.84
CA ASN A 573 -43.03 9.97 6.63
C ASN A 573 -44.25 9.43 7.40
N MET A 574 -44.30 8.13 7.69
CA MET A 574 -45.35 7.55 8.56
C MET A 574 -45.36 8.20 9.95
N SER A 575 -46.54 8.38 10.51
CA SER A 575 -46.73 8.72 11.92
C SER A 575 -46.46 7.52 12.84
N ASP A 576 -46.24 7.79 14.13
CA ASP A 576 -46.03 6.74 15.14
C ASP A 576 -47.25 5.81 15.29
N SER A 577 -48.45 6.24 14.90
CA SER A 577 -49.64 5.39 14.86
C SER A 577 -49.70 4.49 13.62
N GLU A 578 -49.30 5.00 12.46
CA GLU A 578 -49.33 4.24 11.20
C GLU A 578 -48.30 3.11 11.22
N ILE A 579 -47.14 3.36 11.83
CA ILE A 579 -46.02 2.40 11.84
C ILE A 579 -46.30 1.12 12.64
N MET A 580 -47.25 1.16 13.57
CA MET A 580 -47.64 -0.01 14.34
C MET A 580 -48.22 -1.12 13.44
N ASN A 581 -48.79 -0.76 12.29
CA ASN A 581 -49.37 -1.69 11.33
C ASN A 581 -48.54 -1.83 10.03
N ILE A 582 -47.26 -1.44 10.04
CA ILE A 582 -46.41 -1.49 8.86
C ILE A 582 -46.20 -2.93 8.38
N ASP A 583 -46.27 -3.13 7.05
CA ASP A 583 -45.85 -4.36 6.40
C ASP A 583 -44.34 -4.30 6.12
N ASN A 584 -43.58 -5.19 6.77
CA ASN A 584 -42.13 -5.29 6.62
C ASN A 584 -41.69 -6.27 5.51
N SER A 585 -42.62 -6.90 4.79
CA SER A 585 -42.32 -7.90 3.76
C SER A 585 -41.34 -7.38 2.71
N LYS A 586 -41.50 -6.12 2.30
CA LYS A 586 -40.59 -5.42 1.37
C LYS A 586 -39.17 -5.44 1.90
N TYR A 587 -38.93 -4.97 3.13
CA TYR A 587 -37.60 -4.93 3.74
C TYR A 587 -36.97 -6.32 3.82
N LEU A 588 -37.75 -7.33 4.23
CA LEU A 588 -37.25 -8.70 4.36
C LEU A 588 -36.81 -9.31 3.02
N SER A 589 -37.45 -8.91 1.92
CA SER A 589 -37.14 -9.37 0.56
C SER A 589 -35.89 -8.74 -0.07
N LEU A 590 -35.41 -7.62 0.49
CA LEU A 590 -34.21 -6.91 0.00
C LEU A 590 -32.93 -7.73 0.17
N SER A 591 -31.96 -7.51 -0.71
CA SER A 591 -30.60 -8.01 -0.53
C SER A 591 -29.95 -7.43 0.74
N THR A 592 -28.90 -8.08 1.24
CA THR A 592 -28.18 -7.64 2.44
C THR A 592 -27.70 -6.19 2.31
N LEU A 593 -27.12 -5.84 1.15
CA LEU A 593 -26.66 -4.48 0.90
C LEU A 593 -27.83 -3.50 0.86
N GLN A 594 -28.94 -3.83 0.20
CA GLN A 594 -30.13 -2.97 0.19
C GLN A 594 -30.67 -2.73 1.60
N LYS A 595 -30.73 -3.77 2.45
CA LYS A 595 -31.14 -3.67 3.87
C LYS A 595 -30.26 -2.71 4.65
N GLU A 596 -28.94 -2.84 4.51
CA GLU A 596 -27.98 -1.93 5.14
C GLU A 596 -28.13 -0.49 4.62
N LYS A 597 -28.37 -0.34 3.32
CA LYS A 597 -28.54 0.97 2.67
C LYS A 597 -29.84 1.68 3.07
N VAL A 598 -30.92 0.96 3.37
CA VAL A 598 -32.11 1.56 3.99
C VAL A 598 -31.76 2.19 5.34
N LEU A 599 -30.99 1.49 6.18
CA LEU A 599 -30.55 2.01 7.48
C LEU A 599 -29.60 3.20 7.33
N SER A 600 -28.65 3.12 6.40
CA SER A 600 -27.73 4.21 6.10
C SER A 600 -28.46 5.44 5.55
N HIS A 601 -29.45 5.27 4.69
CA HIS A 601 -30.29 6.37 4.21
C HIS A 601 -31.05 7.03 5.37
N LEU A 602 -31.74 6.24 6.20
CA LEU A 602 -32.40 6.74 7.42
C LEU A 602 -31.43 7.52 8.33
N ARG A 603 -30.19 7.01 8.46
CA ARG A 603 -29.14 7.64 9.27
C ARG A 603 -28.66 8.95 8.65
N LEU A 604 -28.58 9.10 7.34
CA LEU A 604 -28.04 10.31 6.71
C LEU A 604 -29.05 11.48 6.65
N THR A 605 -30.34 11.22 6.91
CA THR A 605 -31.34 12.28 6.83
C THR A 605 -31.25 13.29 7.98
N LYS A 606 -31.77 14.49 7.75
CA LYS A 606 -31.79 15.57 8.77
C LYS A 606 -32.93 15.44 9.78
N LYS A 607 -33.97 14.66 9.47
CA LYS A 607 -35.15 14.51 10.31
C LYS A 607 -34.90 13.39 11.33
N PRO A 608 -34.91 13.66 12.64
CA PRO A 608 -34.75 12.61 13.64
C PRO A 608 -35.93 11.64 13.60
N LEU A 609 -35.66 10.36 13.86
CA LEU A 609 -36.67 9.32 14.07
C LEU A 609 -37.09 9.32 15.54
N SER A 610 -38.38 9.14 15.81
CA SER A 610 -38.86 8.96 17.18
C SER A 610 -38.40 7.60 17.72
N HIS A 611 -38.29 7.47 19.04
CA HIS A 611 -37.94 6.20 19.69
C HIS A 611 -38.97 5.11 19.41
N ALA A 612 -40.26 5.47 19.23
CA ALA A 612 -41.30 4.52 18.81
C ALA A 612 -41.01 3.91 17.44
N LYS A 613 -40.51 4.71 16.48
CA LYS A 613 -40.10 4.21 15.16
C LYS A 613 -38.89 3.29 15.24
N LEU A 614 -37.90 3.64 16.07
CA LEU A 614 -36.70 2.82 16.26
C LEU A 614 -37.06 1.47 16.89
N ALA A 615 -37.86 1.48 17.96
CA ALA A 615 -38.35 0.25 18.58
C ALA A 615 -39.12 -0.62 17.58
N ARG A 616 -39.97 -0.01 16.74
CA ARG A 616 -40.71 -0.75 15.71
C ARG A 616 -39.82 -1.30 14.60
N LEU A 617 -38.83 -0.52 14.12
CA LEU A 617 -37.82 -0.97 13.15
C LEU A 617 -37.10 -2.22 13.66
N ASP A 618 -36.67 -2.21 14.92
CA ASP A 618 -36.00 -3.33 15.55
C ASP A 618 -36.89 -4.56 15.65
N GLU A 619 -38.12 -4.37 16.14
CA GLU A 619 -39.07 -5.44 16.36
C GLU A 619 -39.42 -6.17 15.06
N VAL A 620 -39.75 -5.43 13.99
CA VAL A 620 -40.20 -6.06 12.75
C VAL A 620 -39.05 -6.63 11.94
N ASN A 621 -37.85 -6.04 12.00
CA ASN A 621 -36.71 -6.48 11.18
C ASN A 621 -35.65 -7.29 11.95
N GLN A 622 -35.81 -7.46 13.26
CA GLN A 622 -34.88 -8.16 14.16
C GLN A 622 -33.44 -7.61 14.08
N LEU A 623 -33.29 -6.29 13.94
CA LEU A 623 -31.99 -5.64 13.66
C LEU A 623 -30.97 -5.86 14.78
N SER A 624 -31.40 -5.81 16.03
CA SER A 624 -30.54 -6.04 17.21
C SER A 624 -30.13 -7.51 17.40
N LYS A 625 -30.74 -8.44 16.65
CA LYS A 625 -30.45 -9.88 16.73
C LYS A 625 -29.75 -10.43 15.48
N THR A 626 -29.48 -9.59 14.49
CA THR A 626 -28.77 -10.02 13.28
C THR A 626 -27.34 -10.42 13.61
N GLY A 627 -26.84 -11.49 12.99
CA GLY A 627 -25.43 -11.84 13.04
C GLY A 627 -24.58 -11.03 12.06
N ASN A 628 -25.20 -10.35 11.09
CA ASN A 628 -24.48 -9.55 10.10
C ASN A 628 -23.96 -8.25 10.72
N CYS A 629 -22.63 -8.12 10.84
CA CYS A 629 -22.00 -6.96 11.46
C CYS A 629 -22.18 -5.64 10.68
N ASP A 630 -22.36 -5.67 9.36
CA ASP A 630 -22.64 -4.45 8.57
C ASP A 630 -24.03 -3.90 8.90
N ILE A 631 -25.06 -4.76 8.94
CA ILE A 631 -26.43 -4.36 9.32
C ILE A 631 -26.46 -3.91 10.79
N LEU A 632 -25.88 -4.71 11.70
CA LEU A 632 -25.88 -4.41 13.13
C LEU A 632 -25.17 -3.10 13.44
N SER A 633 -24.00 -2.85 12.84
CA SER A 633 -23.27 -1.59 13.00
C SER A 633 -24.06 -0.40 12.45
N SER A 634 -24.67 -0.55 11.26
CA SER A 634 -25.50 0.49 10.66
C SER A 634 -26.72 0.83 11.53
N TRP A 635 -27.34 -0.19 12.13
CA TRP A 635 -28.43 -0.06 13.09
C TRP A 635 -28.02 0.65 14.37
N ILE A 636 -26.91 0.24 15.00
CA ILE A 636 -26.39 0.88 16.21
C ILE A 636 -26.12 2.37 15.95
N GLN A 637 -25.44 2.71 14.85
CA GLN A 637 -25.14 4.10 14.49
C GLN A 637 -26.42 4.92 14.24
N LEU A 638 -27.44 4.34 13.60
CA LEU A 638 -28.73 4.99 13.42
C LEU A 638 -29.40 5.32 14.77
N CYS A 639 -29.37 4.39 15.71
CA CYS A 639 -29.96 4.56 17.03
C CYS A 639 -29.20 5.58 17.89
N LEU A 640 -27.87 5.52 17.89
CA LEU A 640 -27.02 6.48 18.61
C LEU A 640 -27.21 7.90 18.08
N LYS A 641 -27.30 8.09 16.76
CA LYS A 641 -27.62 9.39 16.15
C LYS A 641 -28.95 9.97 16.67
N ASN A 642 -29.91 9.12 17.00
CA ASN A 642 -31.23 9.52 17.49
C ASN A 642 -31.38 9.43 19.03
N TYR A 643 -30.27 9.28 19.76
CA TYR A 643 -30.23 9.27 21.22
C TYR A 643 -31.21 8.27 21.86
N TRP A 644 -31.33 7.06 21.29
CA TRP A 644 -32.20 6.01 21.84
C TRP A 644 -31.44 5.16 22.88
N GLU A 645 -31.73 5.36 24.17
CA GLU A 645 -30.95 4.81 25.29
C GLU A 645 -30.88 3.28 25.32
N ASP A 646 -31.93 2.60 24.85
CA ASP A 646 -32.01 1.13 24.83
C ASP A 646 -30.92 0.48 23.96
N ILE A 647 -30.30 1.21 23.03
CA ILE A 647 -29.21 0.68 22.19
C ILE A 647 -27.87 0.62 22.93
N ILE A 648 -27.68 1.38 24.01
CA ILE A 648 -26.36 1.54 24.65
C ILE A 648 -25.76 0.19 25.08
N PRO A 649 -26.50 -0.74 25.73
CA PRO A 649 -25.96 -2.05 26.08
C PRO A 649 -25.48 -2.83 24.86
N LEU A 650 -26.26 -2.85 23.78
CA LEU A 650 -25.89 -3.54 22.54
C LEU A 650 -24.66 -2.90 21.88
N ALA A 651 -24.56 -1.58 21.88
CA ALA A 651 -23.40 -0.86 21.37
C ALA A 651 -22.13 -1.23 22.15
N PHE A 652 -22.20 -1.30 23.49
CA PHE A 652 -21.09 -1.70 24.35
C PHE A 652 -20.66 -3.16 24.13
N ASP A 653 -21.63 -4.08 24.02
CA ASP A 653 -21.34 -5.47 23.72
C ASP A 653 -20.66 -5.62 22.35
N PHE A 654 -21.16 -4.89 21.34
CA PHE A 654 -20.61 -4.96 19.99
C PHE A 654 -19.17 -4.44 19.91
N VAL A 655 -18.85 -3.27 20.48
CA VAL A 655 -17.49 -2.69 20.41
C VAL A 655 -16.46 -3.38 21.29
N THR A 656 -16.89 -4.29 22.18
CA THR A 656 -15.98 -5.12 22.98
C THR A 656 -15.75 -6.50 22.40
N GLN A 657 -16.67 -6.99 21.57
CA GLN A 657 -16.54 -8.28 20.90
C GLN A 657 -15.78 -8.21 19.57
N GLN A 658 -15.74 -7.04 18.92
CA GLN A 658 -15.13 -6.83 17.61
C GLN A 658 -13.94 -5.86 17.67
N GLY A 659 -12.92 -6.07 16.84
CA GLY A 659 -11.72 -5.22 16.73
C GLY A 659 -11.60 -4.44 15.43
N ARG A 660 -12.49 -4.69 14.45
CA ARG A 660 -12.45 -4.09 13.11
C ARG A 660 -12.73 -2.60 13.17
N ILE A 661 -11.77 -1.79 12.71
CA ILE A 661 -11.80 -0.32 12.81
C ILE A 661 -13.05 0.28 12.16
N LYS A 662 -13.44 -0.26 10.98
CA LYS A 662 -14.68 0.08 10.24
C LYS A 662 -15.91 0.20 11.14
N TYR A 663 -16.00 -0.64 12.16
CA TYR A 663 -17.16 -0.71 13.04
C TYR A 663 -16.95 0.01 14.36
N VAL A 664 -15.83 -0.24 15.03
CA VAL A 664 -15.63 0.27 16.39
C VAL A 664 -15.38 1.77 16.43
N GLN A 665 -14.68 2.32 15.44
CA GLN A 665 -14.34 3.75 15.40
C GLN A 665 -15.59 4.66 15.37
N PRO A 666 -16.54 4.51 14.41
CA PRO A 666 -17.72 5.36 14.37
C PRO A 666 -18.63 5.18 15.60
N ILE A 667 -18.76 3.95 16.13
CA ILE A 667 -19.61 3.70 17.30
C ILE A 667 -19.00 4.32 18.56
N TYR A 668 -17.69 4.17 18.80
CA TYR A 668 -17.04 4.85 19.93
C TYR A 668 -17.13 6.37 19.82
N ARG A 669 -16.97 6.95 18.62
CA ARG A 669 -17.14 8.39 18.40
C ARG A 669 -18.53 8.85 18.88
N ASP A 670 -19.58 8.18 18.44
CA ASP A 670 -20.95 8.56 18.77
C ASP A 670 -21.25 8.35 20.26
N LEU A 671 -20.73 7.27 20.87
CA LEU A 671 -20.81 7.03 22.32
C LEU A 671 -20.07 8.09 23.14
N PHE A 672 -18.88 8.52 22.72
CA PHE A 672 -18.11 9.53 23.44
C PHE A 672 -18.72 10.94 23.35
N LEU A 673 -19.49 11.22 22.30
CA LEU A 673 -20.16 12.52 22.12
C LEU A 673 -21.47 12.63 22.90
N TRP A 674 -22.09 11.51 23.29
CA TRP A 674 -23.37 11.53 23.99
C TRP A 674 -23.20 11.41 25.51
N SER A 675 -23.64 12.44 26.24
CA SER A 675 -23.51 12.56 27.71
C SER A 675 -23.98 11.33 28.50
N GLU A 676 -25.07 10.68 28.09
CA GLU A 676 -25.62 9.51 28.81
C GLU A 676 -24.74 8.25 28.70
N SER A 677 -23.84 8.21 27.71
CA SER A 677 -22.98 7.05 27.45
C SER A 677 -21.49 7.33 27.60
N ALA A 678 -21.04 8.59 27.42
CA ALA A 678 -19.63 8.96 27.31
C ALA A 678 -18.76 8.46 28.47
N GLY A 679 -19.17 8.70 29.72
CA GLY A 679 -18.39 8.27 30.90
C GLY A 679 -18.20 6.75 30.96
N ARG A 680 -19.29 6.00 30.76
CA ARG A 680 -19.29 4.53 30.74
C ARG A 680 -18.51 3.97 29.54
N ALA A 681 -18.63 4.60 28.38
CA ALA A 681 -17.93 4.20 27.16
C ALA A 681 -16.40 4.38 27.30
N ILE A 682 -15.95 5.49 27.91
CA ILE A 682 -14.52 5.74 28.16
C ILE A 682 -13.94 4.72 29.15
N GLU A 683 -14.67 4.40 30.22
CA GLU A 683 -14.27 3.38 31.19
C GLU A 683 -14.20 2.00 30.52
N LEU A 684 -15.21 1.64 29.73
CA LEU A 684 -15.27 0.40 28.96
C LEU A 684 -14.09 0.28 27.99
N PHE A 685 -13.80 1.35 27.23
CA PHE A 685 -12.68 1.39 26.30
C PHE A 685 -11.34 1.20 27.04
N LYS A 686 -11.11 1.94 28.14
CA LYS A 686 -9.87 1.80 28.93
C LYS A 686 -9.70 0.37 29.47
N LYS A 687 -10.78 -0.26 29.90
CA LYS A 687 -10.79 -1.64 30.39
C LYS A 687 -10.52 -2.66 29.28
N ASN A 688 -11.04 -2.43 28.07
CA ASN A 688 -10.92 -3.34 26.93
C ASN A 688 -9.68 -3.09 26.06
N ALA A 689 -9.05 -1.91 26.14
CA ALA A 689 -7.89 -1.57 25.33
C ALA A 689 -6.74 -2.61 25.38
N PRO A 690 -6.42 -3.24 26.54
CA PRO A 690 -5.39 -4.30 26.58
C PRO A 690 -5.70 -5.54 25.73
N SER A 691 -6.97 -5.81 25.40
CA SER A 691 -7.39 -6.93 24.55
C SER A 691 -7.61 -6.52 23.08
N MET A 692 -7.54 -5.23 22.76
CA MET A 692 -7.71 -4.70 21.41
C MET A 692 -6.38 -4.68 20.63
N HIS A 693 -6.46 -4.56 19.30
CA HIS A 693 -5.29 -4.33 18.47
C HIS A 693 -4.68 -2.93 18.73
N PRO A 694 -3.34 -2.78 18.80
CA PRO A 694 -2.70 -1.49 19.07
C PRO A 694 -3.15 -0.36 18.13
N ILE A 695 -3.26 -0.64 16.82
CA ILE A 695 -3.79 0.31 15.83
C ILE A 695 -5.23 0.74 16.19
N THR A 696 -6.12 -0.21 16.47
CA THR A 696 -7.50 0.10 16.87
C THR A 696 -7.55 0.96 18.15
N VAL A 697 -6.70 0.66 19.15
CA VAL A 697 -6.57 1.47 20.37
C VAL A 697 -6.13 2.89 20.03
N SER A 698 -5.11 3.05 19.20
CA SER A 698 -4.60 4.37 18.78
C SER A 698 -5.68 5.21 18.10
N VAL A 699 -6.45 4.61 17.18
CA VAL A 699 -7.54 5.28 16.47
C VAL A 699 -8.66 5.70 17.42
N VAL A 700 -9.12 4.79 18.29
CA VAL A 700 -10.23 5.08 19.22
C VAL A 700 -9.83 6.07 20.31
N ALA A 701 -8.59 6.00 20.81
CA ALA A 701 -8.10 6.93 21.84
C ALA A 701 -8.10 8.39 21.37
N LYS A 702 -7.84 8.64 20.07
CA LYS A 702 -7.89 9.98 19.47
C LYS A 702 -9.30 10.60 19.45
N LEU A 703 -10.35 9.78 19.62
CA LEU A 703 -11.74 10.24 19.64
C LEU A 703 -12.21 10.74 21.00
N ILE A 704 -11.48 10.45 22.09
CA ILE A 704 -11.86 10.85 23.44
C ILE A 704 -11.80 12.39 23.51
N PRO A 705 -12.91 13.09 23.84
CA PRO A 705 -12.92 14.54 23.99
C PRO A 705 -11.86 14.98 25.02
N LYS A 706 -11.12 16.04 24.69
CA LYS A 706 -10.07 16.62 25.55
C LYS A 706 -10.64 17.36 26.75
#